data_AF-A0A2A4C550-F1
#
_entry.id   AF-A0A2A4C550-F1
#
_cell.length_a   1.000
_cell.length_b   1.000
_cell.length_c   1.000
_cell.angle_alpha   90.00
_cell.angle_beta   90.00
_cell.angle_gamma   90.00
#
_symmetry.space_group_name_H-M   'P 1'
#
loop_
_entity.id
_entity.type
_entity.pdbx_description
1 polymer ?
#
loop_
_entity_poly.entity_id
_entity_poly.type
_entity_poly.pdbx_seq_one_letter_code
_entity_poly.pdbx_strand_id
1 'polypeptide(L)'
;MTVNSSTQSVTYNGDGSTTDFPIPFYFLLNEDIEASLAKDGAGTDLVFGTDFFLSGAGLPGGGTLTMFVAPPTGYQLVIERQVAITQQREYQQNDPFPAKTTEKALDKLTMICQQIWAIFGGGVPGLSRALLLGKYDINGFGAYRANNNRIANLGDPIADTDAANMRSVKSYADAGDKAVRTYAETLVKGIEPGGGYVTYFPAENPTFGILVKKALDETVDLKTKFGLTGDENDDQTGPLNDLIEYVNGLNSWGGSAKVVGCYRVTGALQDLKNGLRLVGQGFARSRIMFDGVNGLVFDLSGQPGVPVFPILEDIALTTTATFASGFSAVKVKPWLTTRGYSRTFQSIRVQTCSESIWRGDNQAPLYPEEWAIHYELGELGSEYNLFDCHIDDAIIYGSFLNEFYNSQTGAKGIVANDLTGLRVFRPKMEALSTCTQIRGRSEGLVMTGGTHVDCGYGAVFSDYTNPANNHVISDTHFKVHFRGIQMQDTGTTYQRAYNMFTNVFVLEKTTPDAKPDGFIGIEAYCTNSAISNCYVRSDQSYTSTATMKIGFRVGKGDNHVVACGQANMRYLLDPVPFAAGPAAGNVWVSNLQRDSAGTGIIGPTSGIVLGDFRDAYGSPTYKQEWWSQVSRYDPATGSTWGYDAITSMLRNPSSTYTNRYHTSTSTASADSSIVHSGGDTAGNANNGGAIAINAATTTFSGAISPTTDNARNNGTAALRWKEFFAGTGAINTSDARLKSAVRSLNANEIAAAQALVAEIGAYQFLAMITEKGTDGARLHVGMTVQRAIEIMQAHGLDPMRYSFICYDKWDAIDAVLDEDGAVAVPAREAGDLYSFRDNELLFFMLAGMLAAQLALADRVTALESKAA
;
A
#
# COMPACT_ATOMS: atom_id res chain seq x y z
N MET A 1 -40.36 -68.22 53.81
CA MET A 1 -38.89 -68.12 54.03
C MET A 1 -38.45 -67.11 53.02
N THR A 2 -37.33 -66.43 53.23
CA THR A 2 -37.07 -65.20 52.47
C THR A 2 -35.63 -65.22 52.00
N VAL A 3 -35.42 -65.02 50.70
CA VAL A 3 -34.08 -64.86 50.12
C VAL A 3 -33.45 -63.59 50.68
N ASN A 4 -32.53 -63.74 51.64
CA ASN A 4 -31.90 -62.64 52.38
C ASN A 4 -30.41 -62.44 52.07
N SER A 5 -29.83 -63.31 51.24
CA SER A 5 -28.44 -63.22 50.77
C SER A 5 -28.40 -62.91 49.29
N SER A 6 -27.40 -62.12 48.86
CA SER A 6 -27.08 -61.88 47.45
C SER A 6 -26.18 -62.96 46.83
N THR A 7 -25.69 -63.91 47.64
CA THR A 7 -24.89 -65.04 47.17
C THR A 7 -25.78 -65.99 46.37
N GLN A 8 -25.37 -66.27 45.14
CA GLN A 8 -26.09 -67.18 44.22
C GLN A 8 -25.16 -68.18 43.52
N SER A 9 -23.86 -68.05 43.74
CA SER A 9 -22.85 -68.97 43.25
C SER A 9 -21.76 -69.15 44.30
N VAL A 10 -21.06 -70.29 44.21
CA VAL A 10 -19.89 -70.63 45.00
C VAL A 10 -18.91 -71.37 44.12
N THR A 11 -17.61 -71.20 44.38
CA THR A 11 -16.56 -71.86 43.63
C THR A 11 -15.64 -72.62 44.59
N TYR A 12 -15.33 -73.86 44.25
CA TYR A 12 -14.41 -74.72 44.97
C TYR A 12 -13.23 -75.10 44.08
N ASN A 13 -12.02 -75.08 44.61
CA ASN A 13 -10.86 -75.62 43.90
C ASN A 13 -10.90 -77.14 43.98
N GLY A 14 -10.69 -77.82 42.86
CA GLY A 14 -10.51 -79.26 42.82
C GLY A 14 -9.19 -79.67 43.46
N ASP A 15 -9.23 -80.75 44.23
CA ASP A 15 -8.08 -81.39 44.88
C ASP A 15 -7.91 -82.85 44.43
N GLY A 16 -8.77 -83.33 43.52
CA GLY A 16 -8.82 -84.71 43.04
C GLY A 16 -9.35 -85.73 44.04
N SER A 17 -9.88 -85.33 45.20
CA SER A 17 -10.32 -86.24 46.26
C SER A 17 -11.66 -85.89 46.95
N THR A 18 -11.99 -84.60 47.11
CA THR A 18 -13.22 -84.15 47.75
C THR A 18 -14.41 -84.33 46.81
N THR A 19 -15.49 -84.96 47.29
CA THR A 19 -16.73 -85.18 46.51
C THR A 19 -17.93 -84.40 47.02
N ASP A 20 -17.96 -83.99 48.29
CA ASP A 20 -19.06 -83.24 48.88
C ASP A 20 -18.76 -81.74 48.99
N PHE A 21 -19.61 -80.92 48.39
CA PHE A 21 -19.44 -79.47 48.29
C PHE A 21 -20.68 -78.75 48.85
N PRO A 22 -20.55 -77.96 49.93
CA PRO A 22 -21.67 -77.19 50.47
C PRO A 22 -22.21 -76.17 49.47
N ILE A 23 -23.52 -75.94 49.47
CA ILE A 23 -24.17 -74.87 48.74
C ILE A 23 -24.62 -73.85 49.79
N PRO A 24 -23.93 -72.71 49.96
CA PRO A 24 -24.17 -71.80 51.07
C PRO A 24 -25.35 -70.83 50.86
N PHE A 25 -26.20 -71.10 49.86
CA PHE A 25 -27.31 -70.23 49.49
C PHE A 25 -28.61 -71.00 49.26
N TYR A 26 -29.73 -70.34 49.52
CA TYR A 26 -31.07 -70.91 49.41
C TYR A 26 -31.47 -71.18 47.94
N PHE A 27 -32.05 -72.35 47.65
CA PHE A 27 -32.62 -72.71 46.34
C PHE A 27 -33.93 -73.49 46.51
N LEU A 28 -34.84 -73.41 45.52
CA LEU A 28 -36.22 -73.91 45.66
C LEU A 28 -36.40 -75.35 45.22
N LEU A 29 -35.71 -75.75 44.15
CA LEU A 29 -35.71 -77.08 43.54
C LEU A 29 -34.27 -77.49 43.25
N ASN A 30 -33.95 -78.78 43.30
CA ASN A 30 -32.60 -79.25 42.95
C ASN A 30 -32.25 -78.89 41.50
N GLU A 31 -33.26 -78.88 40.62
CA GLU A 31 -33.15 -78.51 39.22
C GLU A 31 -32.82 -77.02 39.00
N ASP A 32 -32.91 -76.18 40.03
CA ASP A 32 -32.49 -74.77 39.96
C ASP A 32 -30.97 -74.60 40.18
N ILE A 33 -30.21 -75.68 40.37
CA ILE A 33 -28.75 -75.65 40.58
C ILE A 33 -28.03 -76.24 39.38
N GLU A 34 -27.09 -75.47 38.84
CA GLU A 34 -26.17 -75.90 37.80
C GLU A 34 -24.75 -75.94 38.36
N ALA A 35 -23.93 -76.82 37.80
CA ALA A 35 -22.53 -76.92 38.15
C ALA A 35 -21.66 -77.09 36.91
N SER A 36 -20.46 -76.53 36.94
CA SER A 36 -19.49 -76.63 35.85
C SER A 36 -18.07 -76.77 36.38
N LEU A 37 -17.20 -77.41 35.59
CA LEU A 37 -15.76 -77.42 35.82
C LEU A 37 -15.10 -76.38 34.93
N ALA A 38 -14.42 -75.42 35.53
CA ALA A 38 -13.67 -74.39 34.83
C ALA A 38 -12.16 -74.60 34.97
N LYS A 39 -11.43 -74.42 33.86
CA LYS A 39 -9.96 -74.36 33.84
C LYS A 39 -9.51 -73.30 32.84
N ASP A 40 -8.61 -72.43 33.27
CA ASP A 40 -8.00 -71.37 32.42
C ASP A 40 -9.04 -70.52 31.65
N GLY A 41 -10.22 -70.30 32.24
CA GLY A 41 -11.32 -69.52 31.66
C GLY A 41 -12.25 -70.28 30.70
N ALA A 42 -12.02 -71.58 30.47
CA ALA A 42 -12.94 -72.46 29.74
C ALA A 42 -13.74 -73.33 30.72
N GLY A 43 -15.07 -73.31 30.61
CA GLY A 43 -15.99 -74.11 31.42
C GLY A 43 -16.52 -75.33 30.67
N THR A 44 -16.78 -76.43 31.38
CA THR A 44 -17.57 -77.58 30.91
C THR A 44 -18.72 -77.82 31.87
N ASP A 45 -19.94 -77.81 31.37
CA ASP A 45 -21.15 -78.00 32.19
C ASP A 45 -21.25 -79.45 32.65
N LEU A 46 -21.67 -79.63 33.90
CA LEU A 46 -21.93 -80.92 34.53
C LEU A 46 -23.43 -81.22 34.51
N VAL A 47 -23.79 -82.49 34.35
CA VAL A 47 -25.17 -82.94 34.24
C VAL A 47 -25.66 -83.51 35.57
N PHE A 48 -26.73 -82.91 36.11
CA PHE A 48 -27.41 -83.39 37.31
C PHE A 48 -27.93 -84.83 37.10
N GLY A 49 -27.64 -85.71 38.06
CA GLY A 49 -27.98 -87.14 38.01
C GLY A 49 -26.96 -88.02 37.30
N THR A 50 -26.00 -87.44 36.57
CA THR A 50 -24.92 -88.18 35.87
C THR A 50 -23.54 -87.87 36.45
N ASP A 51 -23.25 -86.58 36.68
CA ASP A 51 -21.95 -86.10 37.15
C ASP A 51 -21.96 -85.74 38.65
N PHE A 52 -23.13 -85.34 39.14
CA PHE A 52 -23.37 -85.03 40.55
C PHE A 52 -24.82 -85.29 40.95
N PHE A 53 -25.08 -85.33 42.26
CA PHE A 53 -26.42 -85.26 42.82
C PHE A 53 -26.51 -84.14 43.88
N LEU A 54 -27.74 -83.77 44.25
CA LEU A 54 -28.04 -82.61 45.08
C LEU A 54 -28.98 -82.99 46.22
N SER A 55 -28.76 -82.36 47.37
CA SER A 55 -29.66 -82.41 48.52
C SER A 55 -29.83 -81.02 49.13
N GLY A 56 -30.94 -80.81 49.86
CA GLY A 56 -31.20 -79.55 50.58
C GLY A 56 -32.09 -78.54 49.87
N ALA A 57 -32.75 -78.91 48.75
CA ALA A 57 -33.76 -78.07 48.12
C ALA A 57 -34.84 -77.62 49.13
N GLY A 58 -35.13 -76.34 49.14
CA GLY A 58 -36.10 -75.75 50.05
C GLY A 58 -35.58 -75.44 51.45
N LEU A 59 -34.31 -75.72 51.80
CA LEU A 59 -33.73 -75.37 53.10
C LEU A 59 -33.06 -73.98 53.09
N PRO A 60 -33.32 -73.09 54.07
CA PRO A 60 -32.73 -71.73 54.11
C PRO A 60 -31.21 -71.65 54.10
N GLY A 61 -30.55 -72.65 54.71
CA GLY A 61 -29.09 -72.73 54.76
C GLY A 61 -28.44 -73.21 53.46
N GLY A 62 -29.26 -73.50 52.44
CA GLY A 62 -28.82 -74.17 51.23
C GLY A 62 -28.69 -75.68 51.41
N GLY A 63 -27.76 -76.28 50.68
CA GLY A 63 -27.72 -77.72 50.47
C GLY A 63 -26.30 -78.26 50.27
N THR A 64 -26.19 -79.41 49.62
CA THR A 64 -24.90 -80.02 49.29
C THR A 64 -24.97 -80.62 47.89
N LEU A 65 -23.95 -80.32 47.09
CA LEU A 65 -23.65 -80.99 45.83
C LEU A 65 -22.64 -82.08 46.08
N THR A 66 -22.97 -83.30 45.69
CA THR A 66 -22.06 -84.45 45.77
C THR A 66 -21.69 -84.92 44.37
N MET A 67 -20.42 -84.80 44.03
CA MET A 67 -19.85 -85.26 42.77
C MET A 67 -19.69 -86.79 42.78
N PHE A 68 -19.98 -87.45 41.65
CA PHE A 68 -19.62 -88.87 41.49
C PHE A 68 -18.13 -89.07 41.23
N VAL A 69 -17.47 -88.06 40.66
CA VAL A 69 -16.01 -88.03 40.44
C VAL A 69 -15.47 -86.71 41.00
N ALA A 70 -14.50 -86.80 41.91
CA ALA A 70 -13.90 -85.61 42.53
C ALA A 70 -13.27 -84.67 41.47
N PRO A 71 -13.54 -83.35 41.53
CA PRO A 71 -12.92 -82.37 40.64
C PRO A 71 -11.39 -82.46 40.66
N PRO A 72 -10.70 -82.63 39.50
CA PRO A 72 -9.25 -82.78 39.48
C PRO A 72 -8.50 -81.51 39.91
N THR A 73 -7.27 -81.67 40.41
CA THR A 73 -6.39 -80.54 40.76
C THR A 73 -6.20 -79.59 39.58
N GLY A 74 -6.38 -78.29 39.85
CA GLY A 74 -6.27 -77.22 38.84
C GLY A 74 -7.57 -76.92 38.09
N TYR A 75 -8.65 -77.64 38.35
CA TYR A 75 -10.00 -77.26 37.94
C TYR A 75 -10.72 -76.55 39.08
N GLN A 76 -11.67 -75.69 38.74
CA GLN A 76 -12.58 -75.04 39.68
C GLN A 76 -14.00 -75.58 39.45
N LEU A 77 -14.61 -76.14 40.49
CA LEU A 77 -16.03 -76.48 40.49
C LEU A 77 -16.81 -75.21 40.80
N VAL A 78 -17.57 -74.72 39.82
CA VAL A 78 -18.49 -73.60 40.00
C VAL A 78 -19.88 -74.19 40.19
N ILE A 79 -20.57 -73.77 41.25
CA ILE A 79 -21.95 -74.16 41.54
C ILE A 79 -22.77 -72.88 41.60
N GLU A 80 -23.86 -72.82 40.86
CA GLU A 80 -24.67 -71.63 40.75
C GLU A 80 -26.16 -71.94 40.68
N ARG A 81 -26.97 -70.96 41.09
CA ARG A 81 -28.42 -71.04 41.03
C ARG A 81 -28.93 -70.44 39.73
N GLN A 82 -29.54 -71.27 38.89
CA GLN A 82 -30.20 -70.90 37.64
C GLN A 82 -31.68 -71.24 37.73
N VAL A 83 -32.50 -70.25 38.06
CA VAL A 83 -33.95 -70.41 38.21
C VAL A 83 -34.64 -70.15 36.87
N ALA A 84 -35.55 -71.02 36.48
CA ALA A 84 -36.37 -70.80 35.28
C ALA A 84 -37.20 -69.50 35.41
N ILE A 85 -37.05 -68.57 34.44
CA ILE A 85 -37.72 -67.26 34.38
C ILE A 85 -39.19 -67.43 33.95
N THR A 86 -40.00 -68.01 34.84
CA THR A 86 -41.42 -68.30 34.61
C THR A 86 -42.25 -68.05 35.87
N GLN A 87 -43.48 -67.55 35.71
CA GLN A 87 -44.46 -67.52 36.79
C GLN A 87 -45.19 -68.85 36.85
N GLN A 88 -45.05 -69.58 37.95
CA GLN A 88 -45.65 -70.91 38.12
C GLN A 88 -46.93 -70.91 38.98
N ARG A 89 -47.33 -69.75 39.51
CA ARG A 89 -48.46 -69.62 40.45
C ARG A 89 -49.47 -68.61 39.95
N GLU A 90 -50.72 -69.02 39.92
CA GLU A 90 -51.90 -68.21 39.66
C GLU A 90 -52.76 -68.18 40.93
N TYR A 91 -53.14 -67.00 41.39
CA TYR A 91 -54.02 -66.85 42.56
C TYR A 91 -55.47 -66.73 42.12
N GLN A 92 -56.36 -67.49 42.76
CA GLN A 92 -57.79 -67.39 42.53
C GLN A 92 -58.37 -66.22 43.35
N GLN A 93 -59.34 -65.53 42.76
CA GLN A 93 -59.97 -64.38 43.42
C GLN A 93 -60.82 -64.84 44.61
N ASN A 94 -60.65 -64.20 45.77
CA ASN A 94 -61.37 -64.44 47.03
C ASN A 94 -60.97 -65.68 47.84
N ASP A 95 -59.88 -66.37 47.49
CA ASP A 95 -59.31 -67.42 48.35
C ASP A 95 -58.62 -66.84 49.59
N PRO A 96 -58.59 -67.56 50.73
CA PRO A 96 -57.77 -67.20 51.88
C PRO A 96 -56.30 -67.02 51.48
N PHE A 97 -55.67 -65.92 51.92
CA PHE A 97 -54.32 -65.56 51.52
C PHE A 97 -53.30 -66.67 51.82
N PRO A 98 -52.72 -67.33 50.80
CA PRO A 98 -51.83 -68.48 51.00
C PRO A 98 -50.40 -67.98 51.26
N ALA A 99 -50.17 -67.37 52.42
CA ALA A 99 -48.93 -66.64 52.75
C ALA A 99 -47.63 -67.40 52.40
N LYS A 100 -47.56 -68.72 52.65
CA LYS A 100 -46.36 -69.53 52.34
C LYS A 100 -46.16 -69.74 50.84
N THR A 101 -47.24 -69.91 50.08
CA THR A 101 -47.19 -70.00 48.62
C THR A 101 -46.79 -68.66 48.01
N THR A 102 -47.32 -67.57 48.56
CA THR A 102 -46.96 -66.21 48.15
C THR A 102 -45.50 -65.89 48.40
N GLU A 103 -45.00 -66.19 49.60
CA GLU A 103 -43.58 -66.06 49.93
C GLU A 103 -42.68 -66.85 48.97
N LYS A 104 -43.01 -68.11 48.66
CA LYS A 104 -42.21 -68.93 47.72
C LYS A 104 -42.21 -68.36 46.30
N ALA A 105 -43.31 -67.72 45.87
CA ALA A 105 -43.38 -67.04 44.58
C ALA A 105 -42.53 -65.76 44.56
N LEU A 106 -42.53 -65.00 45.66
CA LEU A 106 -41.68 -63.82 45.82
C LEU A 106 -40.20 -64.21 45.90
N ASP A 107 -39.85 -65.28 46.63
CA ASP A 107 -38.48 -65.83 46.67
C ASP A 107 -37.99 -66.17 45.26
N LYS A 108 -38.80 -66.88 44.46
CA LYS A 108 -38.45 -67.20 43.08
C LYS A 108 -38.18 -65.94 42.27
N LEU A 109 -39.02 -64.92 42.41
CA LEU A 109 -38.84 -63.64 41.73
C LEU A 109 -37.55 -62.94 42.18
N THR A 110 -37.24 -62.96 43.47
CA THR A 110 -35.99 -62.41 44.01
C THR A 110 -34.77 -63.16 43.47
N MET A 111 -34.82 -64.49 43.37
CA MET A 111 -33.75 -65.30 42.79
C MET A 111 -33.55 -64.98 41.29
N ILE A 112 -34.63 -64.84 40.52
CA ILE A 112 -34.58 -64.39 39.12
C ILE A 112 -33.93 -63.00 39.02
N CYS A 113 -34.29 -62.07 39.89
CA CYS A 113 -33.68 -60.73 39.91
C CYS A 113 -32.18 -60.79 40.24
N GLN A 114 -31.75 -61.65 41.17
CA GLN A 114 -30.33 -61.85 41.49
C GLN A 114 -29.55 -62.42 40.29
N GLN A 115 -30.15 -63.37 39.56
CA GLN A 115 -29.57 -63.97 38.36
C GLN A 115 -29.42 -62.96 37.22
N ILE A 116 -30.48 -62.18 36.93
CA ILE A 116 -30.43 -61.10 35.94
C ILE A 116 -29.41 -60.03 36.33
N TRP A 117 -29.35 -59.69 37.62
CA TRP A 117 -28.36 -58.73 38.15
C TRP A 117 -26.92 -59.22 37.94
N ALA A 118 -26.64 -60.51 38.14
CA ALA A 118 -25.32 -61.08 37.84
C ALA A 118 -24.94 -60.98 36.35
N ILE A 119 -25.88 -61.22 35.43
CA ILE A 119 -25.66 -61.09 33.98
C ILE A 119 -25.21 -59.66 33.63
N PHE A 120 -25.76 -58.65 34.29
CA PHE A 120 -25.38 -57.25 34.08
C PHE A 120 -24.15 -56.81 34.90
N GLY A 121 -23.40 -57.74 35.50
CA GLY A 121 -22.17 -57.46 36.25
C GLY A 121 -22.40 -57.03 37.70
N GLY A 122 -23.49 -57.50 38.29
CA GLY A 122 -24.08 -57.02 39.54
C GLY A 122 -23.13 -56.85 40.74
N GLY A 123 -23.06 -55.60 41.22
CA GLY A 123 -22.51 -55.22 42.52
C GLY A 123 -21.08 -54.68 42.55
N VAL A 124 -20.29 -54.87 41.48
CA VAL A 124 -18.92 -54.35 41.37
C VAL A 124 -18.83 -53.48 40.11
N PRO A 125 -18.65 -52.15 40.21
CA PRO A 125 -18.51 -51.30 39.03
C PRO A 125 -17.29 -51.74 38.23
N GLY A 126 -17.49 -52.32 37.03
CA GLY A 126 -16.39 -52.63 36.11
C GLY A 126 -16.38 -54.01 35.44
N LEU A 127 -17.32 -54.91 35.74
CA LEU A 127 -17.42 -56.22 35.07
C LEU A 127 -18.53 -56.33 34.00
N SER A 128 -19.39 -55.32 33.87
CA SER A 128 -20.41 -55.27 32.81
C SER A 128 -19.74 -55.06 31.44
N ARG A 129 -19.62 -56.12 30.63
CA ARG A 129 -19.02 -56.08 29.28
C ARG A 129 -20.04 -56.10 28.13
N ALA A 130 -21.33 -56.06 28.44
CA ALA A 130 -22.39 -56.19 27.44
C ALA A 130 -22.58 -54.87 26.66
N LEU A 131 -22.32 -54.91 25.35
CA LEU A 131 -22.77 -53.89 24.40
C LEU A 131 -24.16 -54.29 23.90
N LEU A 132 -25.19 -53.51 24.23
CA LEU A 132 -26.56 -53.78 23.82
C LEU A 132 -26.96 -52.89 22.64
N LEU A 133 -27.66 -53.48 21.67
CA LEU A 133 -28.32 -52.75 20.59
C LEU A 133 -29.61 -52.10 21.10
N GLY A 134 -30.01 -50.98 20.48
CA GLY A 134 -31.25 -50.30 20.80
C GLY A 134 -32.47 -51.17 20.47
N LYS A 135 -33.61 -50.87 21.12
CA LYS A 135 -34.87 -51.63 20.98
C LYS A 135 -35.34 -51.85 19.53
N TYR A 136 -34.95 -50.98 18.60
CA TYR A 136 -35.35 -51.03 17.19
C TYR A 136 -34.19 -51.33 16.23
N ASP A 137 -32.99 -51.59 16.75
CA ASP A 137 -31.83 -51.93 15.93
C ASP A 137 -31.95 -53.37 15.42
N ILE A 138 -31.55 -53.59 14.16
CA ILE A 138 -31.60 -54.89 13.49
C ILE A 138 -30.17 -55.42 13.35
N ASN A 139 -29.97 -56.73 13.56
CA ASN A 139 -28.67 -57.37 13.35
C ASN A 139 -28.13 -57.07 11.94
N GLY A 140 -26.88 -56.60 11.86
CA GLY A 140 -26.23 -56.23 10.59
C GLY A 140 -26.49 -54.80 10.09
N PHE A 141 -27.42 -54.05 10.69
CA PHE A 141 -27.72 -52.65 10.32
C PHE A 141 -27.68 -51.67 11.51
N GLY A 142 -27.93 -52.15 12.72
CA GLY A 142 -27.85 -51.37 13.95
C GLY A 142 -26.40 -51.03 14.34
N ALA A 143 -26.23 -49.95 15.11
CA ALA A 143 -24.93 -49.53 15.61
C ALA A 143 -24.99 -49.23 17.11
N TYR A 144 -23.94 -49.62 17.84
CA TYR A 144 -23.81 -49.22 19.24
C TYR A 144 -23.55 -47.72 19.35
N ARG A 145 -24.53 -46.95 19.84
CA ARG A 145 -24.45 -45.48 19.96
C ARG A 145 -23.86 -45.08 21.31
N ALA A 146 -22.54 -44.88 21.34
CA ALA A 146 -21.82 -44.53 22.57
C ALA A 146 -21.98 -43.06 23.03
N ASN A 147 -22.63 -42.17 22.26
CA ASN A 147 -22.80 -40.74 22.56
C ASN A 147 -21.49 -40.04 22.99
N ASN A 148 -20.44 -40.15 22.18
CA ASN A 148 -19.08 -39.64 22.44
C ASN A 148 -18.37 -40.22 23.68
N ASN A 149 -18.93 -41.24 24.34
CA ASN A 149 -18.23 -41.93 25.42
C ASN A 149 -17.19 -42.91 24.85
N ARG A 150 -16.08 -43.05 25.58
CA ARG A 150 -14.94 -43.86 25.18
C ARG A 150 -15.19 -45.35 25.42
N ILE A 151 -14.88 -46.19 24.44
CA ILE A 151 -14.66 -47.63 24.62
C ILE A 151 -13.16 -47.83 24.83
N ALA A 152 -12.76 -48.40 25.97
CA ALA A 152 -11.36 -48.52 26.39
C ALA A 152 -11.01 -49.97 26.80
N ASN A 153 -9.72 -50.29 26.85
CA ASN A 153 -9.17 -51.61 27.19
C ASN A 153 -9.56 -52.75 26.23
N LEU A 154 -9.70 -52.44 24.95
CA LEU A 154 -9.87 -53.44 23.89
C LEU A 154 -8.54 -54.16 23.62
N GLY A 155 -8.57 -55.49 23.48
CA GLY A 155 -7.42 -56.28 23.03
C GLY A 155 -7.05 -55.99 21.57
N ASP A 156 -5.91 -56.49 21.11
CA ASP A 156 -5.56 -56.43 19.69
C ASP A 156 -6.51 -57.35 18.89
N PRO A 157 -6.99 -56.93 17.70
CA PRO A 157 -7.89 -57.73 16.88
C PRO A 157 -7.20 -59.01 16.41
N ILE A 158 -7.91 -60.13 16.42
CA ILE A 158 -7.41 -61.46 16.01
C ILE A 158 -8.06 -61.89 14.69
N ALA A 159 -9.36 -61.62 14.52
CA ALA A 159 -10.11 -61.90 13.29
C ALA A 159 -10.42 -60.62 12.49
N ASP A 160 -10.69 -60.77 11.19
CA ASP A 160 -10.95 -59.66 10.27
C ASP A 160 -12.20 -58.82 10.63
N THR A 161 -13.08 -59.37 11.47
CA THR A 161 -14.32 -58.72 11.92
C THR A 161 -14.22 -58.12 13.32
N ASP A 162 -13.05 -58.18 13.95
CA ASP A 162 -12.86 -57.65 15.29
C ASP A 162 -12.77 -56.12 15.28
N ALA A 163 -13.22 -55.50 16.37
CA ALA A 163 -12.96 -54.07 16.58
C ALA A 163 -11.45 -53.85 16.78
N ALA A 164 -10.87 -52.87 16.08
CA ALA A 164 -9.45 -52.57 16.17
C ALA A 164 -9.17 -51.49 17.22
N ASN A 165 -8.13 -51.69 18.02
CA ASN A 165 -7.63 -50.64 18.91
C ASN A 165 -6.57 -49.78 18.20
N MET A 166 -6.28 -48.59 18.73
CA MET A 166 -5.34 -47.66 18.08
C MET A 166 -3.89 -48.19 18.01
N ARG A 167 -3.49 -49.09 18.92
CA ARG A 167 -2.15 -49.69 18.93
C ARG A 167 -1.98 -50.64 17.74
N SER A 168 -2.93 -51.55 17.52
CA SER A 168 -2.87 -52.48 16.40
C SER A 168 -2.93 -51.77 15.05
N VAL A 169 -3.83 -50.78 14.89
CA VAL A 169 -3.93 -49.97 13.66
C VAL A 169 -2.61 -49.27 13.34
N LYS A 170 -1.96 -48.68 14.35
CA LYS A 170 -0.63 -48.07 14.18
C LYS A 170 0.43 -49.11 13.79
N SER A 171 0.45 -50.26 14.46
CA SER A 171 1.40 -51.33 14.15
C SER A 171 1.26 -51.85 12.71
N TYR A 172 0.04 -51.98 12.20
CA TYR A 172 -0.20 -52.38 10.81
C TYR A 172 0.18 -51.29 9.81
N ALA A 173 -0.11 -50.02 10.11
CA ALA A 173 0.30 -48.89 9.29
C ALA A 173 1.84 -48.77 9.21
N ASP A 174 2.53 -48.91 10.35
CA ASP A 174 3.99 -48.87 10.44
C ASP A 174 4.64 -50.06 9.72
N ALA A 175 4.03 -51.26 9.82
CA ALA A 175 4.49 -52.44 9.08
C ALA A 175 4.32 -52.27 7.55
N GLY A 176 3.23 -51.64 7.11
CA GLY A 176 3.00 -51.29 5.71
C GLY A 176 4.04 -50.28 5.20
N ASP A 177 4.29 -49.21 5.95
CA ASP A 177 5.30 -48.20 5.60
C ASP A 177 6.70 -48.82 5.52
N LYS A 178 7.05 -49.68 6.48
CA LYS A 178 8.32 -50.40 6.49
C LYS A 178 8.46 -51.36 5.29
N ALA A 179 7.41 -52.10 4.95
CA ALA A 179 7.44 -53.01 3.81
C ALA A 179 7.62 -52.27 2.47
N VAL A 180 6.96 -51.13 2.30
CA VAL A 180 7.11 -50.27 1.12
C VAL A 180 8.53 -49.71 1.02
N ARG A 181 9.11 -49.23 2.14
CA ARG A 181 10.50 -48.75 2.20
C ARG A 181 11.50 -49.86 1.84
N THR A 182 11.36 -51.05 2.43
CA THR A 182 12.24 -52.19 2.15
C THR A 182 12.14 -52.67 0.70
N TYR A 183 10.95 -52.63 0.09
CA TYR A 183 10.74 -52.95 -1.33
C TYR A 183 11.37 -51.89 -2.26
N ALA A 184 11.25 -50.61 -1.92
CA ALA A 184 11.92 -49.53 -2.65
C ALA A 184 13.45 -49.64 -2.55
N GLU A 185 13.99 -49.96 -1.38
CA GLU A 185 15.43 -50.16 -1.17
C GLU A 185 15.98 -51.38 -1.94
N THR A 186 15.20 -52.45 -2.09
CA THR A 186 15.63 -53.63 -2.87
C THR A 186 15.60 -53.37 -4.37
N LEU A 187 14.65 -52.58 -4.87
CA LEU A 187 14.65 -52.10 -6.26
C LEU A 187 15.84 -51.18 -6.56
N VAL A 188 16.21 -50.31 -5.61
CA VAL A 188 17.38 -49.42 -5.75
C VAL A 188 18.70 -50.19 -5.68
N LYS A 189 18.82 -51.21 -4.82
CA LYS A 189 20.02 -52.07 -4.71
C LYS A 189 20.20 -53.03 -5.89
N GLY A 190 19.14 -53.32 -6.66
CA GLY A 190 19.23 -54.10 -7.89
C GLY A 190 19.82 -53.33 -9.08
N ILE A 191 20.08 -52.03 -8.93
CA ILE A 191 20.73 -51.18 -9.94
C ILE A 191 22.25 -51.24 -9.70
N GLU A 192 22.91 -52.27 -10.22
CA GLU A 192 24.37 -52.26 -10.31
C GLU A 192 24.85 -51.21 -11.32
N PRO A 193 25.98 -50.52 -11.07
CA PRO A 193 26.54 -49.54 -11.99
C PRO A 193 27.12 -50.26 -13.22
N GLY A 194 26.29 -50.49 -14.24
CA GLY A 194 26.72 -51.07 -15.51
C GLY A 194 25.66 -51.78 -16.37
N GLY A 195 24.43 -51.99 -15.87
CA GLY A 195 23.34 -52.62 -16.63
C GLY A 195 22.48 -51.59 -17.38
N GLY A 196 22.13 -51.87 -18.63
CA GLY A 196 21.53 -50.92 -19.58
C GLY A 196 20.18 -50.30 -19.18
N TYR A 197 19.93 -49.14 -19.79
CA TYR A 197 18.73 -48.30 -19.78
C TYR A 197 17.44 -49.02 -19.38
N VAL A 198 16.96 -48.74 -18.16
CA VAL A 198 15.53 -48.81 -17.86
C VAL A 198 14.98 -47.40 -18.09
N THR A 199 14.30 -47.21 -19.22
CA THR A 199 13.55 -46.00 -19.54
C THR A 199 12.40 -45.83 -18.56
N TYR A 200 12.56 -44.93 -17.59
CA TYR A 200 11.46 -44.47 -16.74
C TYR A 200 10.68 -43.39 -17.50
N PHE A 201 9.43 -43.68 -17.87
CA PHE A 201 8.51 -42.71 -18.47
C PHE A 201 7.66 -42.05 -17.36
N PRO A 202 7.81 -40.75 -17.08
CA PRO A 202 7.09 -40.06 -16.00
C PRO A 202 5.57 -39.94 -16.22
N ALA A 203 5.06 -40.34 -17.38
CA ALA A 203 3.68 -40.10 -17.79
C ALA A 203 2.65 -41.10 -17.21
N GLU A 204 3.08 -42.27 -16.73
CA GLU A 204 2.14 -43.37 -16.44
C GLU A 204 1.78 -43.54 -14.96
N ASN A 205 2.49 -42.90 -14.02
CA ASN A 205 2.09 -42.92 -12.60
C ASN A 205 2.69 -41.76 -11.78
N PRO A 206 2.16 -40.51 -11.92
CA PRO A 206 2.72 -39.33 -11.25
C PRO A 206 2.71 -39.45 -9.72
N THR A 207 1.77 -40.22 -9.15
CA THR A 207 1.64 -40.41 -7.70
C THR A 207 2.79 -41.23 -7.12
N PHE A 208 3.29 -42.24 -7.85
CA PHE A 208 4.35 -43.14 -7.38
C PHE A 208 5.73 -42.47 -7.41
N GLY A 209 6.01 -41.66 -8.44
CA GLY A 209 7.22 -40.83 -8.50
C GLY A 209 7.26 -39.76 -7.41
N ILE A 210 6.10 -39.19 -7.05
CA ILE A 210 5.98 -38.24 -5.93
C ILE A 210 6.18 -38.94 -4.59
N LEU A 211 5.65 -40.15 -4.38
CA LEU A 211 5.80 -40.93 -3.14
C LEU A 211 7.23 -41.43 -2.91
N VAL A 212 7.91 -41.92 -3.95
CA VAL A 212 9.31 -42.38 -3.86
C VAL A 212 10.26 -41.20 -3.65
N LYS A 213 10.03 -40.08 -4.35
CA LYS A 213 10.79 -38.84 -4.13
C LYS A 213 10.53 -38.26 -2.74
N LYS A 214 9.28 -38.28 -2.25
CA LYS A 214 8.93 -37.88 -0.88
C LYS A 214 9.57 -38.79 0.19
N ALA A 215 9.66 -40.09 -0.06
CA ALA A 215 10.32 -41.05 0.85
C ALA A 215 11.85 -40.90 0.88
N LEU A 216 12.46 -40.45 -0.22
CA LEU A 216 13.90 -40.11 -0.30
C LEU A 216 14.22 -38.70 0.23
N ASP A 217 13.30 -37.74 0.06
CA ASP A 217 13.42 -36.36 0.55
C ASP A 217 13.13 -36.25 2.06
N GLU A 218 12.37 -37.17 2.64
CA GLU A 218 12.12 -37.22 4.08
C GLU A 218 13.27 -37.96 4.81
N THR A 219 14.25 -37.16 5.25
CA THR A 219 15.32 -37.42 6.24
C THR A 219 16.56 -38.20 5.77
N VAL A 220 17.45 -37.50 5.05
CA VAL A 220 18.87 -37.66 5.35
C VAL A 220 19.12 -37.00 6.71
N ASP A 221 19.30 -37.80 7.76
CA ASP A 221 19.82 -37.29 9.03
C ASP A 221 21.27 -36.84 8.81
N LEU A 222 21.43 -35.51 8.77
CA LEU A 222 22.71 -34.85 8.53
C LEU A 222 23.78 -35.29 9.52
N LYS A 223 23.38 -35.64 10.75
CA LYS A 223 24.28 -36.04 11.83
C LYS A 223 24.87 -37.43 11.59
N THR A 224 24.04 -38.38 11.16
CA THR A 224 24.49 -39.76 10.91
C THR A 224 25.16 -39.95 9.55
N LYS A 225 24.78 -39.17 8.53
CA LYS A 225 25.34 -39.34 7.18
C LYS A 225 26.60 -38.51 6.91
N PHE A 226 26.69 -37.29 7.44
CA PHE A 226 27.79 -36.36 7.15
C PHE A 226 28.57 -35.92 8.40
N GLY A 227 28.16 -36.36 9.60
CA GLY A 227 28.84 -35.98 10.84
C GLY A 227 28.48 -34.59 11.37
N LEU A 228 27.39 -33.99 10.88
CA LEU A 228 26.94 -32.66 11.29
C LEU A 228 26.42 -32.67 12.74
N THR A 229 27.16 -32.12 13.70
CA THR A 229 26.84 -32.25 15.14
C THR A 229 25.70 -31.35 15.59
N GLY A 230 25.54 -30.20 14.93
CA GLY A 230 24.56 -29.16 15.28
C GLY A 230 24.94 -28.34 16.51
N ASP A 231 26.22 -28.39 16.90
CA ASP A 231 26.82 -27.61 17.98
C ASP A 231 27.56 -26.40 17.41
N GLU A 232 27.30 -25.20 17.98
CA GLU A 232 27.95 -23.95 17.60
C GLU A 232 29.43 -23.89 17.98
N ASN A 233 29.86 -24.74 18.92
CA ASN A 233 31.25 -24.77 19.39
C ASN A 233 32.16 -25.57 18.46
N ASP A 234 31.59 -26.44 17.61
CA ASP A 234 32.33 -27.26 16.67
C ASP A 234 32.38 -26.60 15.28
N ASP A 235 33.54 -26.64 14.62
CA ASP A 235 33.62 -26.27 13.21
C ASP A 235 33.04 -27.37 12.30
N GLN A 236 31.96 -27.04 11.60
CA GLN A 236 31.18 -27.92 10.74
C GLN A 236 31.54 -27.75 9.25
N THR A 237 32.62 -27.03 8.92
CA THR A 237 33.05 -26.77 7.53
C THR A 237 33.22 -28.06 6.71
N GLY A 238 33.95 -29.05 7.24
CA GLY A 238 34.17 -30.34 6.55
C GLY A 238 32.86 -31.07 6.28
N PRO A 239 32.06 -31.40 7.31
CA PRO A 239 30.75 -32.02 7.17
C PRO A 239 29.78 -31.31 6.20
N LEU A 240 29.78 -29.98 6.17
CA LEU A 240 28.98 -29.20 5.21
C LEU A 240 29.52 -29.32 3.78
N ASN A 241 30.84 -29.35 3.59
CA ASN A 241 31.45 -29.59 2.28
C ASN A 241 31.18 -31.01 1.77
N ASP A 242 31.19 -32.03 2.64
CA ASP A 242 30.81 -33.40 2.27
C ASP A 242 29.34 -33.48 1.81
N LEU A 243 28.44 -32.73 2.47
CA LEU A 243 27.05 -32.58 2.03
C LEU A 243 26.97 -31.91 0.65
N ILE A 244 27.71 -30.81 0.43
CA ILE A 244 27.72 -30.09 -0.86
C ILE A 244 28.27 -30.99 -1.97
N GLU A 245 29.36 -31.72 -1.72
CA GLU A 245 29.92 -32.68 -2.67
C GLU A 245 28.92 -33.78 -3.02
N TYR A 246 28.24 -34.34 -2.01
CA TYR A 246 27.17 -35.31 -2.23
C TYR A 246 26.06 -34.75 -3.11
N VAL A 247 25.57 -33.53 -2.83
CA VAL A 247 24.51 -32.85 -3.61
C VAL A 247 24.97 -32.57 -5.04
N ASN A 248 26.22 -32.15 -5.21
CA ASN A 248 26.84 -31.90 -6.51
C ASN A 248 26.97 -33.18 -7.34
N GLY A 249 27.15 -34.34 -6.70
CA GLY A 249 27.23 -35.65 -7.35
C GLY A 249 25.89 -36.33 -7.65
N LEU A 250 24.75 -35.73 -7.26
CA LEU A 250 23.43 -36.31 -7.55
C LEU A 250 23.09 -36.23 -9.04
N ASN A 251 22.78 -37.38 -9.64
CA ASN A 251 22.28 -37.47 -11.03
C ASN A 251 20.86 -36.91 -11.20
N SER A 252 20.11 -36.77 -10.10
CA SER A 252 18.82 -36.08 -10.08
C SER A 252 19.02 -34.61 -9.71
N TRP A 253 18.13 -33.77 -10.22
CA TRP A 253 18.23 -32.32 -10.27
C TRP A 253 18.37 -31.53 -8.96
N GLY A 254 18.57 -32.16 -7.81
CA GLY A 254 18.84 -31.52 -6.52
C GLY A 254 18.70 -32.50 -5.34
N GLY A 255 18.97 -32.02 -4.13
CA GLY A 255 18.76 -32.76 -2.87
C GLY A 255 17.99 -31.95 -1.84
N SER A 256 17.33 -32.62 -0.89
CA SER A 256 16.70 -31.97 0.27
C SER A 256 17.37 -32.40 1.57
N ALA A 257 17.58 -31.44 2.47
CA ALA A 257 18.16 -31.68 3.79
C ALA A 257 17.42 -30.86 4.86
N LYS A 258 17.24 -31.46 6.04
CA LYS A 258 16.71 -30.78 7.22
C LYS A 258 17.86 -30.24 8.05
N VAL A 259 17.86 -28.95 8.32
CA VAL A 259 18.87 -28.29 9.16
C VAL A 259 18.29 -28.20 10.58
N VAL A 260 18.89 -28.88 11.56
CA VAL A 260 18.45 -28.83 12.97
C VAL A 260 19.67 -28.76 13.88
N GLY A 261 19.90 -27.59 14.48
CA GLY A 261 21.07 -27.25 15.27
C GLY A 261 21.69 -25.93 14.83
N CYS A 262 22.80 -25.57 15.46
CA CYS A 262 23.65 -24.46 15.06
C CYS A 262 24.93 -25.03 14.43
N TYR A 263 25.26 -24.65 13.20
CA TYR A 263 26.43 -25.14 12.48
C TYR A 263 27.39 -23.98 12.24
N ARG A 264 28.49 -23.93 13.00
CA ARG A 264 29.54 -22.93 12.80
C ARG A 264 30.44 -23.36 11.65
N VAL A 265 30.75 -22.45 10.73
CA VAL A 265 31.58 -22.67 9.55
C VAL A 265 32.73 -21.69 9.59
N THR A 266 33.97 -22.18 9.72
CA THR A 266 35.16 -21.32 9.81
C THR A 266 36.06 -21.37 8.56
N GLY A 267 35.81 -22.31 7.63
CA GLY A 267 36.51 -22.43 6.35
C GLY A 267 35.61 -22.27 5.13
N ALA A 268 36.21 -22.12 3.94
CA ALA A 268 35.45 -21.91 2.71
C ALA A 268 34.57 -23.13 2.35
N LEU A 269 33.32 -22.85 1.97
CA LEU A 269 32.42 -23.86 1.41
C LEU A 269 32.59 -23.97 -0.11
N GLN A 270 32.37 -25.18 -0.64
CA GLN A 270 32.33 -25.44 -2.07
C GLN A 270 31.11 -24.75 -2.72
N ASP A 271 31.23 -24.40 -4.01
CA ASP A 271 30.09 -23.94 -4.79
C ASP A 271 29.05 -25.06 -4.97
N LEU A 272 27.79 -24.76 -4.71
CA LEU A 272 26.66 -25.62 -5.05
C LEU A 272 26.43 -25.55 -6.56
N LYS A 273 26.75 -26.66 -7.23
CA LYS A 273 26.54 -26.87 -8.66
C LYS A 273 25.20 -27.53 -8.96
N ASN A 274 24.43 -27.94 -7.95
CA ASN A 274 23.09 -28.53 -8.09
C ASN A 274 22.08 -27.84 -7.16
N GLY A 275 20.78 -28.07 -7.36
CA GLY A 275 19.72 -27.54 -6.50
C GLY A 275 19.78 -28.10 -5.08
N LEU A 276 19.61 -27.27 -4.06
CA LEU A 276 19.54 -27.70 -2.66
C LEU A 276 18.34 -27.09 -1.95
N ARG A 277 17.46 -27.94 -1.41
CA ARG A 277 16.40 -27.53 -0.50
C ARG A 277 16.81 -27.73 0.95
N LEU A 278 17.14 -26.66 1.66
CA LEU A 278 17.37 -26.67 3.11
C LEU A 278 16.11 -26.22 3.84
N VAL A 279 15.58 -27.08 4.70
CA VAL A 279 14.40 -26.78 5.53
C VAL A 279 14.79 -26.82 7.00
N GLY A 280 14.62 -25.69 7.70
CA GLY A 280 14.83 -25.56 9.13
C GLY A 280 13.58 -25.90 9.95
N GLN A 281 13.68 -25.73 11.27
CA GLN A 281 12.60 -25.84 12.26
C GLN A 281 12.41 -24.50 13.02
N GLY A 282 12.68 -23.40 12.31
CA GLY A 282 12.62 -22.04 12.83
C GLY A 282 13.99 -21.49 13.23
N PHE A 283 14.08 -20.17 13.21
CA PHE A 283 15.33 -19.40 13.34
C PHE A 283 16.15 -19.66 14.61
N ALA A 284 15.49 -20.06 15.70
CA ALA A 284 16.16 -20.35 16.98
C ALA A 284 16.74 -21.78 17.04
N ARG A 285 16.31 -22.68 16.15
CA ARG A 285 16.67 -24.10 16.17
C ARG A 285 17.50 -24.52 14.98
N SER A 286 17.50 -23.74 13.90
CA SER A 286 18.15 -24.09 12.64
C SER A 286 18.98 -22.91 12.17
N ARG A 287 20.29 -22.99 12.38
CA ARG A 287 21.21 -21.89 12.10
C ARG A 287 22.48 -22.39 11.43
N ILE A 288 22.94 -21.69 10.40
CA ILE A 288 24.31 -21.81 9.87
C ILE A 288 25.01 -20.48 10.15
N MET A 289 26.12 -20.56 10.87
CA MET A 289 26.90 -19.41 11.30
C MET A 289 28.22 -19.37 10.52
N PHE A 290 28.33 -18.43 9.60
CA PHE A 290 29.53 -18.20 8.79
C PHE A 290 30.50 -17.30 9.53
N ASP A 291 31.56 -17.89 10.08
CA ASP A 291 32.55 -17.20 10.89
C ASP A 291 33.77 -16.81 10.04
N GLY A 292 33.78 -15.58 9.51
CA GLY A 292 34.87 -15.06 8.69
C GLY A 292 34.94 -15.62 7.27
N VAL A 293 33.90 -16.32 6.81
CA VAL A 293 33.83 -16.97 5.48
C VAL A 293 32.57 -16.57 4.72
N ASN A 294 32.56 -16.75 3.40
CA ASN A 294 31.36 -16.54 2.58
C ASN A 294 30.26 -17.57 2.89
N GLY A 295 29.01 -17.15 2.65
CA GLY A 295 27.86 -18.03 2.76
C GLY A 295 27.70 -18.98 1.58
N LEU A 296 26.46 -19.39 1.31
CA LEU A 296 26.16 -20.38 0.27
C LEU A 296 26.24 -19.76 -1.13
N VAL A 297 27.08 -20.32 -2.00
CA VAL A 297 27.22 -19.91 -3.40
C VAL A 297 26.59 -20.94 -4.32
N PHE A 298 25.54 -20.56 -5.04
CA PHE A 298 24.87 -21.38 -6.04
C PHE A 298 25.31 -20.99 -7.44
N ASP A 299 26.15 -21.82 -8.04
CA ASP A 299 26.67 -21.66 -9.40
C ASP A 299 26.20 -22.83 -10.28
N LEU A 300 25.04 -22.64 -10.92
CA LEU A 300 24.37 -23.67 -11.71
C LEU A 300 24.76 -23.61 -13.21
N SER A 301 25.81 -22.88 -13.55
CA SER A 301 26.21 -22.60 -14.95
C SER A 301 26.55 -23.84 -15.79
N GLY A 302 26.96 -24.93 -15.15
CA GLY A 302 27.37 -26.19 -15.81
C GLY A 302 26.31 -27.29 -15.92
N GLN A 303 25.05 -27.06 -15.50
CA GLN A 303 24.04 -28.11 -15.43
C GLN A 303 23.21 -28.27 -16.74
N PRO A 304 23.07 -29.48 -17.30
CA PRO A 304 22.35 -29.70 -18.57
C PRO A 304 20.81 -29.80 -18.40
N GLY A 305 20.04 -28.72 -18.66
CA GLY A 305 18.55 -28.71 -18.59
C GLY A 305 17.96 -27.67 -17.60
N VAL A 306 16.78 -27.92 -17.00
CA VAL A 306 16.12 -27.04 -16.01
C VAL A 306 16.47 -27.48 -14.57
N PRO A 307 17.30 -26.73 -13.82
CA PRO A 307 17.75 -27.11 -12.46
C PRO A 307 16.60 -27.22 -11.44
N VAL A 308 16.70 -28.12 -10.43
CA VAL A 308 15.87 -27.96 -9.22
C VAL A 308 16.36 -26.72 -8.50
N PHE A 309 15.38 -26.01 -7.98
CA PHE A 309 15.55 -24.71 -7.39
C PHE A 309 16.27 -24.83 -6.03
N PRO A 310 17.25 -23.95 -5.73
CA PRO A 310 17.68 -23.74 -4.38
C PRO A 310 16.50 -23.17 -3.60
N ILE A 311 16.18 -23.82 -2.50
CA ILE A 311 15.08 -23.46 -1.63
C ILE A 311 15.63 -23.45 -0.22
N LEU A 312 15.50 -22.31 0.45
CA LEU A 312 15.91 -22.15 1.83
C LEU A 312 14.66 -21.73 2.60
N GLU A 313 14.30 -22.52 3.61
CA GLU A 313 13.06 -22.38 4.39
C GLU A 313 13.36 -22.44 5.88
N ASP A 314 12.80 -21.53 6.68
CA ASP A 314 12.79 -21.56 8.15
C ASP A 314 14.18 -21.71 8.82
N ILE A 315 15.21 -21.13 8.19
CA ILE A 315 16.61 -21.20 8.61
C ILE A 315 17.17 -19.80 8.90
N ALA A 316 18.06 -19.72 9.88
CA ALA A 316 18.87 -18.54 10.16
C ALA A 316 20.27 -18.67 9.54
N LEU A 317 20.69 -17.68 8.76
CA LEU A 317 22.05 -17.52 8.27
C LEU A 317 22.68 -16.36 9.04
N THR A 318 23.69 -16.64 9.86
CA THR A 318 24.30 -15.65 10.75
C THR A 318 25.80 -15.55 10.52
N THR A 319 26.41 -14.54 11.10
CA THR A 319 27.85 -14.35 11.09
C THR A 319 28.33 -13.56 12.32
N THR A 320 29.57 -13.81 12.77
CA THR A 320 30.15 -13.30 14.02
C THR A 320 31.47 -12.55 13.87
N ALA A 321 32.01 -12.40 12.65
CA ALA A 321 33.34 -11.83 12.43
C ALA A 321 33.31 -10.56 11.56
N THR A 322 34.33 -9.72 11.75
CA THR A 322 34.67 -8.62 10.84
C THR A 322 35.08 -9.19 9.48
N PHE A 323 34.43 -8.77 8.41
CA PHE A 323 34.73 -9.25 7.06
C PHE A 323 35.69 -8.33 6.31
N ALA A 324 36.47 -8.93 5.42
CA ALA A 324 36.97 -8.21 4.25
C ALA A 324 35.79 -7.95 3.29
N SER A 325 35.88 -6.88 2.49
CA SER A 325 34.91 -6.49 1.46
C SER A 325 34.26 -7.68 0.71
N GLY A 326 32.93 -7.79 0.75
CA GLY A 326 32.17 -8.64 -0.17
C GLY A 326 31.66 -9.97 0.39
N PHE A 327 31.37 -10.07 1.70
CA PHE A 327 30.66 -11.23 2.23
C PHE A 327 29.26 -11.33 1.61
N SER A 328 28.88 -12.50 1.10
CA SER A 328 27.52 -12.80 0.62
C SER A 328 26.96 -14.01 1.37
N ALA A 329 25.88 -13.84 2.14
CA ALA A 329 25.27 -14.95 2.89
C ALA A 329 24.61 -15.97 1.95
N VAL A 330 23.98 -15.49 0.89
CA VAL A 330 23.52 -16.29 -0.24
C VAL A 330 23.91 -15.59 -1.53
N LYS A 331 24.67 -16.28 -2.38
CA LYS A 331 25.02 -15.82 -3.72
C LYS A 331 24.43 -16.74 -4.77
N VAL A 332 23.84 -16.17 -5.80
CA VAL A 332 23.28 -16.90 -6.94
C VAL A 332 23.91 -16.35 -8.22
N LYS A 333 24.68 -17.17 -8.94
CA LYS A 333 25.24 -16.76 -10.24
C LYS A 333 24.24 -16.97 -11.40
N PRO A 334 24.35 -16.21 -12.50
CA PRO A 334 23.60 -16.45 -13.74
C PRO A 334 23.95 -17.80 -14.41
N TRP A 335 23.08 -18.32 -15.29
CA TRP A 335 23.36 -19.53 -16.08
C TRP A 335 22.70 -19.54 -17.47
N LEU A 336 23.14 -20.47 -18.32
CA LEU A 336 23.08 -20.39 -19.78
C LEU A 336 21.75 -20.86 -20.45
N THR A 337 20.78 -21.40 -19.71
CA THR A 337 19.67 -22.14 -20.36
C THR A 337 18.46 -21.27 -20.72
N THR A 338 17.96 -21.49 -21.94
CA THR A 338 16.80 -20.85 -22.61
C THR A 338 15.65 -20.51 -21.65
N ARG A 339 15.36 -19.21 -21.45
CA ARG A 339 14.18 -18.65 -20.73
C ARG A 339 13.57 -19.62 -19.69
N GLY A 340 14.39 -20.08 -18.75
CA GLY A 340 13.99 -20.97 -17.65
C GLY A 340 13.79 -20.19 -16.36
N TYR A 341 12.73 -20.50 -15.62
CA TYR A 341 12.37 -19.92 -14.32
C TYR A 341 13.44 -20.20 -13.24
N SER A 342 13.70 -19.27 -12.32
CA SER A 342 14.79 -19.31 -11.33
C SER A 342 14.33 -18.92 -9.91
N ARG A 343 13.98 -19.92 -9.08
CA ARG A 343 14.27 -20.01 -7.63
C ARG A 343 13.33 -19.30 -6.64
N THR A 344 13.27 -19.85 -5.42
CA THR A 344 12.42 -19.38 -4.31
C THR A 344 13.15 -19.46 -2.97
N PHE A 345 13.16 -18.35 -2.23
CA PHE A 345 13.71 -18.20 -0.88
C PHE A 345 12.55 -17.82 0.04
N GLN A 346 12.22 -18.60 1.06
CA GLN A 346 11.00 -18.38 1.85
C GLN A 346 11.27 -18.45 3.36
N SER A 347 10.76 -17.48 4.13
CA SER A 347 10.89 -17.45 5.60
C SER A 347 12.35 -17.65 6.04
N ILE A 348 13.28 -16.94 5.41
CA ILE A 348 14.70 -16.99 5.76
C ILE A 348 15.03 -15.80 6.64
N ARG A 349 15.78 -16.04 7.71
CA ARG A 349 16.43 -14.98 8.48
C ARG A 349 17.90 -14.91 8.09
N VAL A 350 18.36 -13.75 7.64
CA VAL A 350 19.77 -13.45 7.45
C VAL A 350 20.16 -12.32 8.38
N GLN A 351 21.20 -12.52 9.19
CA GLN A 351 21.63 -11.53 10.16
C GLN A 351 23.15 -11.38 10.10
N THR A 352 23.61 -10.15 9.86
CA THR A 352 25.02 -9.77 9.84
C THR A 352 25.29 -8.80 10.97
N CYS A 353 25.34 -9.32 12.19
CA CYS A 353 25.86 -8.63 13.35
C CYS A 353 26.08 -9.66 14.47
N SER A 354 27.12 -9.43 15.25
CA SER A 354 27.54 -10.24 16.39
C SER A 354 26.37 -10.65 17.30
N GLU A 355 26.22 -11.95 17.56
CA GLU A 355 25.39 -12.46 18.66
C GLU A 355 25.84 -11.95 20.06
N SER A 356 26.92 -11.19 20.16
CA SER A 356 27.48 -10.73 21.45
C SER A 356 26.54 -9.85 22.27
N ILE A 357 25.55 -9.17 21.68
CA ILE A 357 24.55 -8.43 22.45
C ILE A 357 23.69 -9.37 23.32
N TRP A 358 23.51 -10.64 22.91
CA TRP A 358 22.84 -11.64 23.73
C TRP A 358 23.73 -12.22 24.84
N ARG A 359 25.06 -12.07 24.73
CA ARG A 359 26.05 -12.58 25.70
C ARG A 359 26.50 -11.55 26.73
N GLY A 360 26.13 -10.27 26.58
CA GLY A 360 26.48 -9.22 27.55
C GLY A 360 27.96 -8.84 27.56
N ASP A 361 28.71 -9.16 26.51
CA ASP A 361 30.12 -8.84 26.40
C ASP A 361 30.33 -7.39 25.92
N ASN A 362 31.07 -6.61 26.70
CA ASN A 362 31.54 -5.26 26.35
C ASN A 362 32.43 -5.33 25.09
N GLN A 363 31.93 -4.86 23.94
CA GLN A 363 32.81 -4.61 22.80
C GLN A 363 33.42 -3.20 22.89
N ALA A 364 34.74 -3.17 23.08
CA ALA A 364 35.58 -1.98 22.98
C ALA A 364 35.68 -1.50 21.50
N PRO A 365 36.09 -0.24 21.25
CA PRO A 365 35.77 0.50 20.03
C PRO A 365 36.68 0.10 18.86
N LEU A 366 36.18 -0.67 17.89
CA LEU A 366 36.98 -1.10 16.73
C LEU A 366 36.15 -1.16 15.42
N TYR A 367 36.28 -0.09 14.63
CA TYR A 367 36.58 -0.06 13.17
C TYR A 367 35.55 -0.49 12.07
N PRO A 368 35.69 0.06 10.83
CA PRO A 368 34.58 0.46 9.95
C PRO A 368 34.16 -0.50 8.80
N GLU A 369 34.48 -1.79 8.81
CA GLU A 369 34.39 -2.62 7.58
C GLU A 369 33.36 -3.76 7.65
N GLU A 370 32.13 -3.47 8.12
CA GLU A 370 31.00 -4.39 7.95
C GLU A 370 30.34 -4.19 6.57
N TRP A 371 30.88 -4.88 5.55
CA TRP A 371 30.43 -4.87 4.16
C TRP A 371 29.75 -6.20 3.77
N ALA A 372 28.69 -6.53 4.50
CA ALA A 372 27.96 -7.78 4.31
C ALA A 372 26.78 -7.60 3.35
N ILE A 373 26.64 -8.50 2.39
CA ILE A 373 25.51 -8.62 1.47
C ILE A 373 24.73 -9.88 1.89
N HIS A 374 23.42 -9.77 2.11
CA HIS A 374 22.65 -10.95 2.52
C HIS A 374 22.26 -11.80 1.33
N TYR A 375 21.68 -11.17 0.32
CA TYR A 375 21.34 -11.82 -0.95
C TYR A 375 22.06 -11.12 -2.09
N GLU A 376 22.95 -11.84 -2.76
CA GLU A 376 23.60 -11.40 -3.99
C GLU A 376 23.08 -12.24 -5.15
N LEU A 377 22.16 -11.67 -5.93
CA LEU A 377 21.47 -12.36 -7.01
C LEU A 377 21.96 -11.84 -8.37
N GLY A 378 22.46 -12.74 -9.19
CA GLY A 378 23.03 -12.43 -10.50
C GLY A 378 24.41 -11.77 -10.40
N GLU A 379 24.95 -11.37 -11.55
CA GLU A 379 26.30 -10.85 -11.67
C GLU A 379 26.32 -9.66 -12.62
N LEU A 380 26.89 -8.55 -12.17
CA LEU A 380 26.86 -7.29 -12.89
C LEU A 380 27.70 -7.37 -14.17
N GLY A 381 27.11 -7.01 -15.31
CA GLY A 381 27.75 -7.07 -16.62
C GLY A 381 27.82 -8.48 -17.21
N SER A 382 27.09 -9.45 -16.63
CA SER A 382 27.03 -10.80 -17.19
C SER A 382 26.36 -10.80 -18.57
N GLU A 383 26.81 -11.70 -19.45
CA GLU A 383 26.13 -11.96 -20.73
C GLU A 383 24.73 -12.57 -20.54
N TYR A 384 24.49 -13.17 -19.38
CA TYR A 384 23.26 -13.91 -19.05
C TYR A 384 22.54 -13.26 -17.87
N ASN A 385 21.22 -13.10 -18.00
CA ASN A 385 20.38 -12.64 -16.90
C ASN A 385 19.93 -13.80 -16.00
N LEU A 386 19.70 -13.49 -14.74
CA LEU A 386 18.98 -14.36 -13.80
C LEU A 386 17.46 -14.10 -13.90
N PHE A 387 16.59 -15.14 -13.87
CA PHE A 387 15.15 -14.97 -14.21
C PHE A 387 14.14 -15.49 -13.16
N ASP A 388 13.24 -14.69 -12.62
CA ASP A 388 12.11 -15.13 -11.75
C ASP A 388 12.52 -15.63 -10.34
N CYS A 389 13.28 -14.81 -9.60
CA CYS A 389 13.67 -15.09 -8.21
C CYS A 389 12.63 -14.62 -7.22
N HIS A 390 12.23 -15.46 -6.27
CA HIS A 390 11.26 -15.08 -5.21
C HIS A 390 11.93 -15.06 -3.84
N ILE A 391 11.62 -14.04 -3.04
CA ILE A 391 12.02 -13.88 -1.64
C ILE A 391 10.75 -13.56 -0.84
N ASP A 392 10.32 -14.49 0.01
CA ASP A 392 9.11 -14.39 0.82
C ASP A 392 9.46 -14.31 2.31
N ASP A 393 8.85 -13.36 3.03
CA ASP A 393 8.92 -13.23 4.50
C ASP A 393 10.35 -13.22 5.07
N ALA A 394 11.29 -12.66 4.29
CA ALA A 394 12.70 -12.59 4.69
C ALA A 394 12.90 -11.59 5.83
N ILE A 395 13.76 -11.96 6.79
CA ILE A 395 14.17 -11.10 7.91
C ILE A 395 15.67 -10.83 7.78
N ILE A 396 16.05 -9.59 7.51
CA ILE A 396 17.38 -9.18 7.06
C ILE A 396 17.90 -8.11 8.02
N TYR A 397 18.93 -8.43 8.79
CA TYR A 397 19.53 -7.54 9.80
C TYR A 397 20.97 -7.16 9.45
N GLY A 398 21.21 -5.88 9.22
CA GLY A 398 22.54 -5.33 9.01
C GLY A 398 23.29 -5.07 10.30
N SER A 399 24.16 -4.07 10.25
CA SER A 399 24.98 -3.64 11.39
C SER A 399 24.18 -2.80 12.36
N PHE A 400 24.16 -3.16 13.65
CA PHE A 400 23.61 -2.30 14.71
C PHE A 400 24.24 -0.90 14.74
N LEU A 401 25.46 -0.72 14.20
CA LEU A 401 26.07 0.61 14.07
C LEU A 401 25.23 1.55 13.21
N ASN A 402 24.51 1.03 12.20
CA ASN A 402 23.64 1.82 11.35
C ASN A 402 22.40 2.36 12.08
N GLU A 403 22.05 1.81 13.24
CA GLU A 403 20.97 2.33 14.11
C GLU A 403 21.43 3.58 14.85
N PHE A 404 22.66 3.59 15.37
CA PHE A 404 23.14 4.62 16.30
C PHE A 404 23.99 5.71 15.64
N TYR A 405 24.70 5.38 14.55
CA TYR A 405 25.71 6.27 13.96
C TYR A 405 25.33 6.77 12.56
N ASN A 406 25.86 7.94 12.21
CA ASN A 406 25.62 8.60 10.93
C ASN A 406 26.54 8.08 9.82
N SER A 407 27.72 7.57 10.16
CA SER A 407 28.59 6.83 9.24
C SER A 407 28.00 5.44 8.99
N GLN A 408 27.13 5.34 7.99
CA GLN A 408 26.57 4.04 7.58
C GLN A 408 27.69 3.09 7.18
N THR A 409 27.58 1.81 7.55
CA THR A 409 28.45 0.73 7.07
C THR A 409 28.18 0.48 5.57
N GLY A 410 28.74 -0.59 4.99
CA GLY A 410 28.38 -1.02 3.62
C GLY A 410 27.44 -2.22 3.61
N ALA A 411 26.76 -2.51 4.72
CA ALA A 411 25.84 -3.63 4.82
C ALA A 411 24.63 -3.45 3.87
N LYS A 412 24.31 -4.48 3.09
CA LYS A 412 23.23 -4.49 2.11
C LYS A 412 22.32 -5.69 2.30
N GLY A 413 21.01 -5.49 2.15
CA GLY A 413 20.05 -6.56 2.26
C GLY A 413 20.01 -7.38 0.97
N ILE A 414 19.23 -6.93 0.00
CA ILE A 414 19.08 -7.61 -1.30
C ILE A 414 19.84 -6.83 -2.36
N VAL A 415 20.72 -7.50 -3.09
CA VAL A 415 21.44 -6.97 -4.25
C VAL A 415 21.08 -7.83 -5.45
N ALA A 416 20.46 -7.23 -6.46
CA ALA A 416 20.15 -7.87 -7.73
C ALA A 416 20.92 -7.21 -8.87
N ASN A 417 21.62 -8.02 -9.66
CA ASN A 417 22.42 -7.59 -10.80
C ASN A 417 21.97 -8.36 -12.04
N ASP A 418 21.63 -7.64 -13.11
CA ASP A 418 21.20 -8.26 -14.38
C ASP A 418 20.13 -9.36 -14.17
N LEU A 419 19.06 -9.02 -13.45
CA LEU A 419 18.01 -9.95 -13.03
C LEU A 419 16.63 -9.52 -13.54
N THR A 420 15.94 -10.41 -14.25
CA THR A 420 14.57 -10.22 -14.72
C THR A 420 13.56 -10.96 -13.84
N GLY A 421 12.60 -10.29 -13.22
CA GLY A 421 11.50 -10.92 -12.47
C GLY A 421 11.77 -11.21 -10.99
N LEU A 422 12.48 -10.34 -10.28
CA LEU A 422 12.64 -10.47 -8.82
C LEU A 422 11.31 -10.19 -8.10
N ARG A 423 10.87 -11.06 -7.20
CA ARG A 423 9.71 -10.82 -6.33
C ARG A 423 10.12 -10.86 -4.88
N VAL A 424 9.76 -9.83 -4.12
CA VAL A 424 10.09 -9.70 -2.70
C VAL A 424 8.81 -9.40 -1.92
N PHE A 425 8.32 -10.38 -1.18
CA PHE A 425 7.07 -10.29 -0.44
C PHE A 425 7.33 -10.21 1.07
N ARG A 426 6.73 -9.20 1.70
CA ARG A 426 6.78 -8.95 3.14
C ARG A 426 8.19 -8.99 3.75
N PRO A 427 9.21 -8.37 3.12
CA PRO A 427 10.54 -8.33 3.71
C PRO A 427 10.54 -7.47 4.97
N LYS A 428 11.30 -7.91 5.99
CA LYS A 428 11.66 -7.12 7.15
C LYS A 428 13.15 -6.85 7.08
N MET A 429 13.54 -5.60 6.94
CA MET A 429 14.93 -5.21 6.78
C MET A 429 15.30 -4.14 7.78
N GLU A 430 16.43 -4.29 8.48
CA GLU A 430 16.79 -3.37 9.54
C GLU A 430 18.30 -3.11 9.60
N ALA A 431 18.68 -1.88 9.93
CA ALA A 431 20.07 -1.48 10.19
C ALA A 431 21.03 -1.70 9.01
N LEU A 432 20.58 -1.47 7.78
CA LEU A 432 21.39 -1.63 6.56
C LEU A 432 21.78 -0.29 5.97
N SER A 433 22.95 -0.21 5.36
CA SER A 433 23.29 0.94 4.52
C SER A 433 22.34 1.05 3.33
N THR A 434 22.08 -0.07 2.66
CA THR A 434 21.09 -0.14 1.57
C THR A 434 20.23 -1.38 1.76
N CYS A 435 18.95 -1.17 2.02
CA CYS A 435 17.97 -2.24 2.19
C CYS A 435 17.88 -3.09 0.90
N THR A 436 17.61 -2.47 -0.26
CA THR A 436 17.60 -3.17 -1.56
C THR A 436 18.32 -2.38 -2.64
N GLN A 437 19.17 -3.05 -3.42
CA GLN A 437 19.93 -2.48 -4.53
C GLN A 437 19.68 -3.28 -5.82
N ILE A 438 19.28 -2.60 -6.89
CA ILE A 438 19.02 -3.18 -8.21
C ILE A 438 19.96 -2.53 -9.22
N ARG A 439 20.67 -3.34 -10.02
CA ARG A 439 21.74 -2.91 -10.94
C ARG A 439 21.68 -3.64 -12.27
N GLY A 440 22.39 -3.14 -13.28
CA GLY A 440 22.42 -3.72 -14.62
C GLY A 440 21.06 -3.71 -15.31
N ARG A 441 20.91 -4.62 -16.27
CA ARG A 441 19.73 -4.91 -17.10
C ARG A 441 18.61 -5.61 -16.30
N SER A 442 18.45 -5.25 -15.03
CA SER A 442 17.42 -5.83 -14.18
C SER A 442 16.05 -5.25 -14.53
N GLU A 443 15.02 -6.09 -14.60
CA GLU A 443 13.67 -5.68 -14.98
C GLU A 443 12.62 -6.46 -14.18
N GLY A 444 11.42 -5.92 -13.99
CA GLY A 444 10.30 -6.69 -13.43
C GLY A 444 10.39 -7.00 -11.92
N LEU A 445 11.16 -6.23 -11.14
CA LEU A 445 11.07 -6.26 -9.68
C LEU A 445 9.62 -6.00 -9.22
N VAL A 446 9.11 -6.83 -8.32
CA VAL A 446 7.88 -6.60 -7.54
C VAL A 446 8.21 -6.73 -6.06
N MET A 447 8.20 -5.61 -5.32
CA MET A 447 8.34 -5.61 -3.86
C MET A 447 7.03 -5.16 -3.22
N THR A 448 6.49 -5.94 -2.28
CA THR A 448 5.24 -5.57 -1.60
C THR A 448 5.18 -5.99 -0.14
N GLY A 449 4.54 -5.17 0.71
CA GLY A 449 4.31 -5.47 2.12
C GLY A 449 5.55 -5.32 3.01
N GLY A 450 6.59 -4.60 2.57
CA GLY A 450 7.86 -4.51 3.28
C GLY A 450 7.84 -3.58 4.49
N THR A 451 8.64 -3.89 5.51
CA THR A 451 8.92 -3.01 6.66
C THR A 451 10.43 -2.84 6.81
N HIS A 452 10.93 -1.68 6.41
CA HIS A 452 12.34 -1.37 6.35
C HIS A 452 12.67 -0.27 7.35
N VAL A 453 13.56 -0.55 8.31
CA VAL A 453 13.77 0.30 9.49
C VAL A 453 15.25 0.64 9.65
N ASP A 454 15.53 1.90 9.94
CA ASP A 454 16.89 2.40 10.21
C ASP A 454 17.90 2.04 9.11
N CYS A 455 17.46 2.14 7.86
CA CYS A 455 18.29 1.97 6.67
C CYS A 455 18.93 3.29 6.23
N GLY A 456 20.11 3.27 5.60
CA GLY A 456 20.66 4.42 4.89
C GLY A 456 19.77 4.78 3.68
N TYR A 457 19.56 3.79 2.81
CA TYR A 457 18.72 3.85 1.63
C TYR A 457 17.69 2.72 1.65
N GLY A 458 16.45 2.99 1.25
CA GLY A 458 15.39 1.99 1.19
C GLY A 458 15.51 1.08 -0.03
N ALA A 459 15.26 1.61 -1.23
CA ALA A 459 15.46 0.92 -2.49
C ALA A 459 16.28 1.79 -3.46
N VAL A 460 17.39 1.25 -3.95
CA VAL A 460 18.33 1.96 -4.84
C VAL A 460 18.41 1.25 -6.17
N PHE A 461 18.18 1.98 -7.24
CA PHE A 461 18.39 1.53 -8.60
C PHE A 461 19.67 2.22 -9.10
N SER A 462 20.75 1.46 -9.28
CA SER A 462 22.08 2.01 -9.56
C SER A 462 22.75 1.27 -10.72
N ASP A 463 22.69 1.83 -11.93
CA ASP A 463 23.58 1.53 -13.06
C ASP A 463 23.44 2.63 -14.12
N TYR A 464 24.54 2.93 -14.82
CA TYR A 464 24.66 3.92 -15.89
C TYR A 464 24.48 3.30 -17.28
N THR A 465 24.94 2.07 -17.52
CA THR A 465 25.12 1.61 -18.91
C THR A 465 23.83 1.07 -19.53
N ASN A 466 23.01 0.38 -18.73
CA ASN A 466 21.69 -0.08 -19.15
C ASN A 466 20.76 -0.11 -17.93
N PRO A 467 19.95 0.92 -17.71
CA PRO A 467 19.31 1.13 -16.42
C PRO A 467 18.06 0.26 -16.24
N ALA A 468 17.89 -0.23 -15.01
CA ALA A 468 16.77 -1.07 -14.61
C ALA A 468 15.41 -0.33 -14.71
N ASN A 469 14.39 -1.00 -15.27
CA ASN A 469 13.06 -0.42 -15.53
C ASN A 469 11.92 -1.44 -15.25
N ASN A 470 10.66 -1.01 -15.39
CA ASN A 470 9.47 -1.84 -15.18
C ASN A 470 9.39 -2.44 -13.76
N HIS A 471 9.58 -1.61 -12.73
CA HIS A 471 9.56 -2.04 -11.33
C HIS A 471 8.32 -1.61 -10.57
N VAL A 472 7.90 -2.43 -9.62
CA VAL A 472 6.77 -2.16 -8.72
C VAL A 472 7.24 -2.23 -7.28
N ILE A 473 6.97 -1.17 -6.51
CA ILE A 473 7.08 -1.16 -5.05
C ILE A 473 5.72 -0.75 -4.50
N SER A 474 5.06 -1.64 -3.74
CA SER A 474 3.77 -1.35 -3.13
C SER A 474 3.71 -1.64 -1.64
N ASP A 475 2.81 -0.99 -0.91
CA ASP A 475 2.44 -1.34 0.46
C ASP A 475 3.65 -1.49 1.41
N THR A 476 4.64 -0.63 1.24
CA THR A 476 5.96 -0.76 1.88
C THR A 476 6.28 0.48 2.72
N HIS A 477 6.80 0.25 3.91
CA HIS A 477 7.30 1.28 4.82
C HIS A 477 8.82 1.36 4.75
N PHE A 478 9.38 2.55 4.53
CA PHE A 478 10.81 2.83 4.63
C PHE A 478 11.09 3.89 5.70
N LYS A 479 11.81 3.55 6.77
CA LYS A 479 12.41 4.52 7.69
C LYS A 479 13.91 4.62 7.37
N VAL A 480 14.30 5.75 6.77
CA VAL A 480 15.59 5.87 6.08
C VAL A 480 16.34 7.15 6.40
N HIS A 481 17.67 7.09 6.40
CA HIS A 481 18.53 8.24 6.68
C HIS A 481 18.71 9.15 5.47
N PHE A 482 19.02 8.62 4.28
CA PHE A 482 19.31 9.43 3.09
C PHE A 482 18.12 9.49 2.11
N ARG A 483 17.66 8.33 1.63
CA ARG A 483 16.59 8.25 0.62
C ARG A 483 15.70 7.03 0.80
N GLY A 484 14.39 7.21 0.62
CA GLY A 484 13.44 6.09 0.64
C GLY A 484 13.59 5.26 -0.63
N ILE A 485 13.24 5.85 -1.77
CA ILE A 485 13.47 5.25 -3.09
C ILE A 485 14.41 6.16 -3.88
N GLN A 486 15.42 5.57 -4.50
CA GLN A 486 16.39 6.28 -5.34
C GLN A 486 16.43 5.66 -6.74
N MET A 487 15.83 6.34 -7.69
CA MET A 487 16.09 6.18 -9.11
C MET A 487 16.83 7.41 -9.61
N GLN A 488 18.17 7.41 -9.60
CA GLN A 488 18.98 8.54 -10.04
C GLN A 488 19.32 8.43 -11.54
N ASP A 489 19.34 9.55 -12.26
CA ASP A 489 19.94 9.65 -13.60
C ASP A 489 21.45 9.86 -13.48
N THR A 490 22.17 9.10 -14.29
CA THR A 490 23.61 9.13 -14.29
C THR A 490 24.20 9.64 -15.60
N GLY A 491 23.41 9.99 -16.64
CA GLY A 491 23.88 10.72 -17.83
C GLY A 491 23.80 9.99 -19.18
N THR A 492 22.94 8.98 -19.33
CA THR A 492 22.80 8.20 -20.58
C THR A 492 21.55 8.50 -21.39
N THR A 493 21.56 8.13 -22.68
CA THR A 493 20.39 8.16 -23.59
C THR A 493 19.28 7.16 -23.24
N TYR A 494 19.53 6.19 -22.35
CA TYR A 494 18.53 5.20 -21.93
C TYR A 494 17.79 5.68 -20.68
N GLN A 495 16.46 5.72 -20.75
CA GLN A 495 15.59 6.19 -19.68
C GLN A 495 15.05 5.02 -18.86
N ARG A 496 15.05 5.17 -17.53
CA ARG A 496 14.27 4.29 -16.62
C ARG A 496 12.80 4.60 -16.85
N ALA A 497 11.97 3.61 -17.19
CA ALA A 497 10.56 3.85 -17.52
C ALA A 497 9.59 2.88 -16.85
N TYR A 498 8.31 3.28 -16.80
CA TYR A 498 7.18 2.44 -16.37
C TYR A 498 7.32 1.84 -14.97
N ASN A 499 7.85 2.62 -14.03
CA ASN A 499 7.94 2.20 -12.63
C ASN A 499 6.67 2.61 -11.88
N MET A 500 6.23 1.79 -10.94
CA MET A 500 5.04 2.03 -10.13
C MET A 500 5.37 1.99 -8.64
N PHE A 501 5.16 3.11 -7.96
CA PHE A 501 5.27 3.21 -6.50
C PHE A 501 3.89 3.52 -5.94
N THR A 502 3.33 2.62 -5.15
CA THR A 502 1.95 2.74 -4.67
C THR A 502 1.82 2.42 -3.20
N ASN A 503 1.08 3.20 -2.41
CA ASN A 503 0.91 2.93 -0.97
C ASN A 503 2.26 2.84 -0.21
N VAL A 504 3.24 3.65 -0.61
CA VAL A 504 4.56 3.68 0.04
C VAL A 504 4.59 4.76 1.10
N PHE A 505 5.01 4.41 2.32
CA PHE A 505 5.27 5.37 3.39
C PHE A 505 6.77 5.51 3.61
N VAL A 506 7.30 6.73 3.54
CA VAL A 506 8.71 7.00 3.80
C VAL A 506 8.85 7.93 5.00
N LEU A 507 9.56 7.49 6.02
CA LEU A 507 9.91 8.24 7.21
C LEU A 507 11.39 8.59 7.22
N GLU A 508 11.71 9.86 7.42
CA GLU A 508 13.08 10.28 7.67
C GLU A 508 13.56 9.77 9.03
N LYS A 509 14.71 9.08 9.04
CA LYS A 509 15.46 8.81 10.26
C LYS A 509 16.03 10.12 10.81
N THR A 510 15.63 10.45 12.03
CA THR A 510 16.08 11.64 12.77
C THR A 510 17.49 11.42 13.30
N THR A 511 18.43 12.31 12.96
CA THR A 511 19.83 12.23 13.39
C THR A 511 20.38 13.60 13.78
N PRO A 512 21.31 13.71 14.74
CA PRO A 512 21.84 15.00 15.19
C PRO A 512 22.58 15.80 14.11
N ASP A 513 23.26 15.11 13.18
CA ASP A 513 24.14 15.74 12.19
C ASP A 513 23.41 16.08 10.88
N ALA A 514 23.93 17.10 10.18
CA ALA A 514 23.46 17.47 8.86
C ALA A 514 23.81 16.39 7.81
N LYS A 515 22.85 16.12 6.92
CA LYS A 515 23.00 15.14 5.83
C LYS A 515 23.72 15.80 4.65
N PRO A 516 24.89 15.32 4.21
CA PRO A 516 25.69 15.96 3.16
C PRO A 516 24.91 16.23 1.86
N ASP A 517 24.03 15.31 1.46
CA ASP A 517 23.22 15.39 0.24
C ASP A 517 21.74 15.75 0.49
N GLY A 518 21.39 16.13 1.73
CA GLY A 518 20.00 16.30 2.17
C GLY A 518 19.24 14.99 2.35
N PHE A 519 17.90 15.08 2.44
CA PHE A 519 17.00 13.94 2.56
C PHE A 519 15.94 13.98 1.45
N ILE A 520 15.71 12.85 0.78
CA ILE A 520 14.71 12.74 -0.28
C ILE A 520 13.82 11.52 -0.04
N GLY A 521 12.52 11.70 0.07
CA GLY A 521 11.58 10.60 0.31
C GLY A 521 11.57 9.62 -0.85
N ILE A 522 11.07 10.07 -1.99
CA ILE A 522 11.01 9.29 -3.23
C ILE A 522 11.68 10.10 -4.34
N GLU A 523 12.79 9.61 -4.87
CA GLU A 523 13.43 10.10 -6.07
C GLU A 523 13.10 9.16 -7.24
N ALA A 524 12.22 9.63 -8.12
CA ALA A 524 11.75 8.96 -9.32
C ALA A 524 12.28 9.69 -10.56
N TYR A 525 13.61 9.64 -10.78
CA TYR A 525 14.21 10.16 -12.00
C TYR A 525 14.06 9.12 -13.11
N CYS A 526 12.84 9.02 -13.63
CA CYS A 526 12.40 8.06 -14.64
C CYS A 526 11.39 8.74 -15.59
N THR A 527 10.86 8.03 -16.58
CA THR A 527 9.79 8.48 -17.49
C THR A 527 8.59 7.55 -17.42
N ASN A 528 7.40 8.01 -17.83
CA ASN A 528 6.15 7.24 -17.91
C ASN A 528 5.83 6.41 -16.66
N SER A 529 6.21 6.90 -15.48
CA SER A 529 6.10 6.18 -14.21
C SER A 529 5.00 6.78 -13.33
N ALA A 530 4.44 5.98 -12.43
CA ALA A 530 3.37 6.38 -11.54
C ALA A 530 3.81 6.32 -10.08
N ILE A 531 3.62 7.41 -9.35
CA ILE A 531 3.74 7.50 -7.90
C ILE A 531 2.35 7.81 -7.38
N SER A 532 1.74 6.88 -6.64
CA SER A 532 0.35 7.03 -6.20
C SER A 532 0.11 6.65 -4.75
N ASN A 533 -0.72 7.41 -4.03
CA ASN A 533 -1.03 7.16 -2.63
C ASN A 533 0.23 6.98 -1.74
N CYS A 534 1.30 7.71 -2.04
CA CYS A 534 2.56 7.66 -1.30
C CYS A 534 2.62 8.83 -0.31
N TYR A 535 3.21 8.61 0.86
CA TYR A 535 3.31 9.63 1.89
C TYR A 535 4.74 9.70 2.46
N VAL A 536 5.30 10.90 2.51
CA VAL A 536 6.67 11.13 2.99
C VAL A 536 6.66 12.03 4.23
N ARG A 537 7.32 11.60 5.30
CA ARG A 537 7.35 12.33 6.56
C ARG A 537 8.76 12.53 7.08
N SER A 538 9.00 13.69 7.68
CA SER A 538 10.11 13.94 8.58
C SER A 538 9.62 14.16 10.02
N ASP A 539 10.35 13.69 11.03
CA ASP A 539 10.10 14.06 12.42
C ASP A 539 11.02 15.20 12.92
N GLN A 540 11.93 15.67 12.07
CA GLN A 540 12.79 16.82 12.36
C GLN A 540 12.21 18.10 11.77
N SER A 541 12.16 19.16 12.59
CA SER A 541 11.75 20.49 12.13
C SER A 541 12.65 21.01 10.99
N TYR A 542 12.03 21.53 9.92
CA TYR A 542 12.65 22.06 8.69
C TYR A 542 13.41 23.39 8.88
N THR A 543 13.68 23.80 10.11
CA THR A 543 14.06 25.18 10.45
C THR A 543 15.54 25.50 10.20
N SER A 544 16.38 24.52 9.85
CA SER A 544 17.76 24.78 9.43
C SER A 544 17.91 24.70 7.90
N THR A 545 18.48 25.76 7.31
CA THR A 545 18.85 25.84 5.88
C THR A 545 19.89 24.80 5.45
N ALA A 546 20.43 24.03 6.39
CA ALA A 546 21.54 23.09 6.18
C ALA A 546 21.12 21.73 5.60
N THR A 547 19.83 21.37 5.56
CA THR A 547 19.38 20.09 4.99
C THR A 547 18.24 20.31 3.98
N MET A 548 18.52 20.12 2.69
CA MET A 548 17.46 20.09 1.67
C MET A 548 16.59 18.85 1.90
N LYS A 549 15.31 19.03 2.25
CA LYS A 549 14.35 17.94 2.48
C LYS A 549 13.26 17.95 1.43
N ILE A 550 13.26 16.98 0.53
CA ILE A 550 12.34 16.92 -0.62
C ILE A 550 11.46 15.67 -0.50
N GLY A 551 10.14 15.85 -0.51
CA GLY A 551 9.20 14.73 -0.47
C GLY A 551 9.37 13.84 -1.69
N PHE A 552 9.11 14.42 -2.86
CA PHE A 552 9.15 13.73 -4.15
C PHE A 552 10.08 14.49 -5.09
N ARG A 553 11.10 13.84 -5.64
CA ARG A 553 11.90 14.38 -6.75
C ARG A 553 11.61 13.56 -7.99
N VAL A 554 11.11 14.19 -9.05
CA VAL A 554 10.49 13.46 -10.17
C VAL A 554 11.02 13.98 -11.50
N GLY A 555 11.44 13.08 -12.39
CA GLY A 555 11.88 13.42 -13.74
C GLY A 555 10.77 14.03 -14.59
N LYS A 556 11.10 14.97 -15.48
CA LYS A 556 10.16 15.51 -16.48
C LYS A 556 10.08 14.62 -17.71
N GLY A 557 9.23 13.60 -17.63
CA GLY A 557 9.07 12.63 -18.71
C GLY A 557 7.75 11.89 -18.60
N ASP A 558 6.66 12.64 -18.42
CA ASP A 558 5.29 12.13 -18.29
C ASP A 558 5.10 11.17 -17.12
N ASN A 559 5.68 11.53 -15.98
CA ASN A 559 5.40 10.84 -14.73
C ASN A 559 4.13 11.37 -14.08
N HIS A 560 3.41 10.49 -13.40
CA HIS A 560 2.17 10.79 -12.72
C HIS A 560 2.38 10.73 -11.21
N VAL A 561 2.08 11.81 -10.49
CA VAL A 561 2.07 11.88 -9.03
C VAL A 561 0.65 12.10 -8.55
N VAL A 562 0.03 11.08 -7.98
CA VAL A 562 -1.42 11.05 -7.71
C VAL A 562 -1.67 10.75 -6.23
N ALA A 563 -2.53 11.53 -5.56
CA ALA A 563 -2.92 11.29 -4.17
C ALA A 563 -1.72 11.17 -3.20
N CYS A 564 -0.63 11.90 -3.44
CA CYS A 564 0.59 11.81 -2.64
C CYS A 564 0.68 12.94 -1.63
N GLY A 565 1.23 12.67 -0.45
CA GLY A 565 1.31 13.61 0.66
C GLY A 565 2.69 13.76 1.27
N GLN A 566 2.91 14.87 1.99
CA GLN A 566 4.07 15.01 2.86
C GLN A 566 3.79 15.73 4.18
N ALA A 567 4.60 15.41 5.19
CA ALA A 567 4.72 16.15 6.45
C ALA A 567 6.18 16.50 6.81
N ASN A 568 6.40 17.71 7.29
CA ASN A 568 7.67 18.29 7.75
C ASN A 568 8.81 18.26 6.71
N MET A 569 8.50 18.16 5.42
CA MET A 569 9.47 18.31 4.34
C MET A 569 9.61 19.77 3.95
N ARG A 570 10.82 20.20 3.56
CA ARG A 570 11.16 21.56 3.09
C ARG A 570 10.52 21.88 1.74
N TYR A 571 10.36 20.86 0.90
CA TYR A 571 9.68 20.93 -0.40
C TYR A 571 8.83 19.68 -0.60
N LEU A 572 7.61 19.83 -1.12
CA LEU A 572 6.76 18.69 -1.47
C LEU A 572 7.28 17.96 -2.72
N LEU A 573 7.43 18.66 -3.84
CA LEU A 573 7.78 18.10 -5.15
C LEU A 573 8.99 18.84 -5.76
N ASP A 574 9.89 18.17 -6.45
CA ASP A 574 11.02 18.76 -7.17
C ASP A 574 11.09 18.16 -8.58
N PRO A 575 10.45 18.80 -9.57
CA PRO A 575 10.48 18.34 -10.97
C PRO A 575 11.82 18.64 -11.61
N VAL A 576 12.56 17.60 -11.99
CA VAL A 576 13.94 17.73 -12.50
C VAL A 576 14.02 17.42 -14.00
N PRO A 577 14.71 18.25 -14.80
CA PRO A 577 14.92 17.99 -16.23
C PRO A 577 15.95 16.88 -16.44
N PHE A 578 15.82 16.14 -17.54
CA PHE A 578 16.82 15.17 -18.02
C PHE A 578 18.07 15.86 -18.58
N ALA A 579 19.26 15.31 -18.32
CA ALA A 579 20.53 15.90 -18.76
C ALA A 579 20.81 15.76 -20.28
N ALA A 580 20.21 14.78 -20.97
CA ALA A 580 20.34 14.56 -22.41
C ALA A 580 19.05 14.00 -23.03
N GLY A 581 18.56 14.62 -24.12
CA GLY A 581 17.39 14.17 -24.90
C GLY A 581 16.23 15.18 -24.90
N PRO A 582 15.36 15.17 -25.94
CA PRO A 582 14.37 16.22 -26.14
C PRO A 582 13.41 16.30 -24.95
N ALA A 583 13.48 17.44 -24.28
CA ALA A 583 12.51 17.87 -23.30
C ALA A 583 11.11 17.94 -23.94
N ALA A 584 10.27 16.95 -23.68
CA ALA A 584 8.84 17.03 -23.95
C ALA A 584 8.12 15.99 -23.08
N GLY A 585 8.04 16.25 -21.78
CA GLY A 585 7.22 15.44 -20.88
C GLY A 585 6.94 16.22 -19.60
N ASN A 586 5.71 16.13 -19.11
CA ASN A 586 5.29 16.85 -17.92
C ASN A 586 5.52 16.00 -16.67
N VAL A 587 5.40 16.62 -15.50
CA VAL A 587 5.00 15.89 -14.30
C VAL A 587 3.52 16.17 -14.11
N TRP A 588 2.71 15.14 -14.25
CA TRP A 588 1.25 15.16 -14.08
C TRP A 588 0.94 14.98 -12.61
N VAL A 589 0.15 15.87 -12.01
CA VAL A 589 -0.04 15.90 -10.56
C VAL A 589 -1.52 15.96 -10.21
N SER A 590 -1.99 15.17 -9.26
CA SER A 590 -3.38 15.27 -8.79
C SER A 590 -3.50 14.89 -7.34
N ASN A 591 -4.35 15.59 -6.58
CA ASN A 591 -4.59 15.34 -5.16
C ASN A 591 -3.29 15.33 -4.34
N LEU A 592 -2.40 16.30 -4.57
CA LEU A 592 -1.17 16.44 -3.80
C LEU A 592 -1.45 17.13 -2.46
N GLN A 593 -1.05 16.50 -1.35
CA GLN A 593 -1.34 16.95 0.01
C GLN A 593 -0.08 17.47 0.73
N ARG A 594 -0.23 18.56 1.48
CA ARG A 594 0.81 19.13 2.36
C ARG A 594 0.24 19.34 3.75
N ASP A 595 0.80 18.66 4.76
CA ASP A 595 0.24 18.64 6.13
C ASP A 595 0.93 19.58 7.12
N SER A 596 1.95 20.34 6.71
CA SER A 596 2.71 21.22 7.63
C SER A 596 3.25 22.48 6.95
N ALA A 597 3.50 23.53 7.74
CA ALA A 597 3.89 24.88 7.30
C ALA A 597 5.34 25.00 6.75
N GLY A 598 6.04 23.87 6.55
CA GLY A 598 7.47 23.82 6.27
C GLY A 598 7.90 24.03 4.82
N THR A 599 7.52 25.15 4.19
CA THR A 599 7.95 25.67 2.87
C THR A 599 7.70 24.84 1.59
N GLY A 600 7.48 25.58 0.48
CA GLY A 600 7.53 25.21 -0.95
C GLY A 600 6.75 23.99 -1.48
N ILE A 601 5.86 24.19 -2.47
CA ILE A 601 5.36 23.07 -3.30
C ILE A 601 6.47 22.53 -4.21
N ILE A 602 7.34 23.41 -4.71
CA ILE A 602 8.34 23.09 -5.73
C ILE A 602 9.78 23.30 -5.21
N GLY A 603 10.65 22.33 -5.48
CA GLY A 603 12.05 22.28 -5.06
C GLY A 603 13.03 23.17 -5.85
N PRO A 604 14.29 23.24 -5.40
CA PRO A 604 15.29 24.20 -5.87
C PRO A 604 15.89 23.88 -7.24
N THR A 605 15.76 22.63 -7.73
CA THR A 605 16.29 22.21 -9.04
C THR A 605 15.26 22.26 -10.16
N SER A 606 14.12 22.91 -9.90
CA SER A 606 12.99 22.96 -10.80
C SER A 606 13.13 23.98 -11.95
N GLY A 607 12.75 23.55 -13.16
CA GLY A 607 12.61 24.40 -14.36
C GLY A 607 11.18 24.32 -14.90
N ILE A 608 10.24 24.94 -14.19
CA ILE A 608 8.79 24.64 -14.19
C ILE A 608 8.15 24.43 -15.58
N VAL A 609 7.64 23.21 -15.82
CA VAL A 609 6.43 22.89 -16.59
C VAL A 609 5.74 21.76 -15.81
N LEU A 610 4.52 21.99 -15.33
CA LEU A 610 3.70 21.05 -14.59
C LEU A 610 2.38 20.88 -15.36
N GLY A 611 1.81 19.67 -15.37
CA GLY A 611 0.47 19.42 -15.93
C GLY A 611 -0.65 19.94 -15.03
N ASP A 612 -1.90 19.56 -15.32
CA ASP A 612 -3.08 19.90 -14.51
C ASP A 612 -2.82 19.66 -13.01
N PHE A 613 -3.08 20.64 -12.14
CA PHE A 613 -3.19 20.44 -10.69
C PHE A 613 -4.67 20.34 -10.33
N ARG A 614 -5.09 19.25 -9.67
CA ARG A 614 -6.42 19.12 -9.07
C ARG A 614 -6.31 19.12 -7.54
N ASP A 615 -7.01 20.05 -6.90
CA ASP A 615 -7.13 20.16 -5.44
C ASP A 615 -7.93 18.99 -4.85
N ALA A 616 -7.56 18.61 -3.63
CA ALA A 616 -7.89 17.37 -2.95
C ALA A 616 -9.21 17.35 -2.16
N TYR A 617 -10.05 18.40 -2.23
CA TYR A 617 -11.29 18.45 -1.44
C TYR A 617 -12.55 18.29 -2.29
N GLY A 618 -13.07 17.06 -2.34
CA GLY A 618 -14.40 16.72 -2.84
C GLY A 618 -15.54 17.22 -1.95
N SER A 619 -15.62 18.53 -1.67
CA SER A 619 -16.75 19.17 -1.00
C SER A 619 -17.48 20.11 -1.98
N PRO A 620 -18.81 20.02 -2.15
CA PRO A 620 -19.54 20.81 -3.15
C PRO A 620 -19.68 22.30 -2.83
N THR A 621 -19.22 22.80 -1.67
CA THR A 621 -19.78 24.06 -1.14
C THR A 621 -18.85 25.27 -1.06
N TYR A 622 -17.53 25.18 -1.27
CA TYR A 622 -16.69 26.38 -1.43
C TYR A 622 -15.48 26.09 -2.33
N LYS A 623 -15.58 26.47 -3.61
CA LYS A 623 -14.43 26.58 -4.51
C LYS A 623 -13.64 27.86 -4.17
N GLN A 624 -12.88 27.84 -3.09
CA GLN A 624 -11.79 28.78 -2.89
C GLN A 624 -10.50 28.05 -3.22
N GLU A 625 -9.97 28.29 -4.42
CA GLU A 625 -8.64 27.86 -4.79
C GLU A 625 -7.63 28.68 -3.96
N TRP A 626 -7.05 28.07 -2.92
CA TRP A 626 -5.97 28.70 -2.16
C TRP A 626 -4.65 28.55 -2.93
N TRP A 627 -4.47 29.34 -3.99
CA TRP A 627 -3.17 29.51 -4.66
C TRP A 627 -2.24 30.37 -3.80
N SER A 628 -1.75 29.82 -2.68
CA SER A 628 -0.65 30.43 -1.94
C SER A 628 0.63 29.64 -2.17
N GLN A 629 1.49 30.19 -3.05
CA GLN A 629 2.94 29.96 -3.17
C GLN A 629 3.43 28.75 -4.01
N VAL A 630 3.50 28.93 -5.33
CA VAL A 630 4.53 28.25 -6.14
C VAL A 630 5.81 29.08 -6.06
N SER A 631 6.63 28.85 -5.04
CA SER A 631 7.90 29.58 -4.88
C SER A 631 9.00 28.97 -5.73
N ARG A 632 9.81 29.81 -6.40
CA ARG A 632 11.08 29.40 -7.02
C ARG A 632 12.21 29.73 -6.04
N TYR A 633 13.06 28.74 -5.75
CA TYR A 633 14.32 28.97 -5.03
C TYR A 633 15.45 29.12 -6.06
N ASP A 634 16.23 30.20 -5.97
CA ASP A 634 17.43 30.38 -6.77
C ASP A 634 18.66 29.90 -5.98
N PRO A 635 19.29 28.77 -6.38
CA PRO A 635 20.45 28.24 -5.67
C PRO A 635 21.71 29.10 -5.79
N ALA A 636 21.81 30.02 -6.77
CA ALA A 636 22.98 30.89 -6.93
C ALA A 636 22.96 32.10 -5.97
N THR A 637 21.76 32.53 -5.55
CA THR A 637 21.59 33.75 -4.74
C THR A 637 21.02 33.47 -3.34
N GLY A 638 20.59 32.22 -3.06
CA GLY A 638 20.01 31.84 -1.76
C GLY A 638 18.64 32.47 -1.49
N SER A 639 18.01 33.07 -2.50
CA SER A 639 16.77 33.83 -2.35
C SER A 639 15.54 32.98 -2.66
N THR A 640 14.55 32.99 -1.77
CA THR A 640 13.21 32.44 -2.00
C THR A 640 12.34 33.50 -2.64
N TRP A 641 12.02 33.35 -3.92
CA TRP A 641 11.02 34.19 -4.58
C TRP A 641 9.65 33.56 -4.33
N GLY A 642 8.88 34.13 -3.40
CA GLY A 642 7.47 33.83 -3.26
C GLY A 642 6.73 34.42 -4.45
N TYR A 643 6.27 33.58 -5.38
CA TYR A 643 5.27 34.02 -6.34
C TYR A 643 3.91 33.94 -5.63
N ASP A 644 3.41 35.10 -5.21
CA ASP A 644 1.96 35.29 -5.14
C ASP A 644 1.44 35.03 -6.55
N ALA A 645 0.47 34.11 -6.67
CA ALA A 645 -0.25 33.94 -7.90
C ALA A 645 -0.75 35.31 -8.36
N ILE A 646 -0.53 35.62 -9.64
CA ILE A 646 -0.72 36.91 -10.35
C ILE A 646 0.56 37.80 -10.43
N THR A 647 1.76 37.25 -10.62
CA THR A 647 2.89 38.05 -11.17
C THR A 647 3.72 37.39 -12.27
N SER A 648 3.32 36.21 -12.77
CA SER A 648 3.81 35.70 -14.06
C SER A 648 2.65 35.48 -15.05
N MET A 649 1.94 36.57 -15.30
CA MET A 649 1.96 37.15 -16.65
C MET A 649 3.26 36.81 -17.35
N LEU A 650 3.34 35.76 -18.15
CA LEU A 650 4.55 35.47 -18.92
C LEU A 650 5.08 36.78 -19.53
N ARG A 651 6.40 36.93 -19.64
CA ARG A 651 6.95 37.83 -20.65
C ARG A 651 6.52 37.22 -21.99
N ASN A 652 5.29 37.52 -22.38
CA ASN A 652 4.68 36.91 -23.55
C ASN A 652 5.38 37.57 -24.73
N PRO A 653 6.04 36.80 -25.64
CA PRO A 653 6.56 37.39 -26.86
C PRO A 653 5.45 38.00 -27.72
N SER A 654 4.16 37.68 -27.48
CA SER A 654 3.04 38.38 -28.06
C SER A 654 2.75 39.70 -27.37
N SER A 655 2.41 40.72 -28.15
CA SER A 655 2.09 42.08 -27.73
C SER A 655 0.74 42.22 -26.98
N THR A 656 0.04 41.12 -26.67
CA THR A 656 -1.32 41.11 -26.10
C THR A 656 -1.53 39.87 -25.22
N TYR A 657 -2.28 40.01 -24.12
CA TYR A 657 -2.71 38.94 -23.21
C TYR A 657 -4.17 39.14 -22.75
N THR A 658 -4.96 38.06 -22.61
CA THR A 658 -6.39 38.15 -22.21
C THR A 658 -6.76 37.22 -21.04
N ASN A 659 -7.34 37.77 -19.97
CA ASN A 659 -8.04 37.01 -18.92
C ASN A 659 -9.51 36.83 -19.31
N ARG A 660 -10.00 35.59 -19.40
CA ARG A 660 -11.38 35.27 -19.79
C ARG A 660 -12.15 34.67 -18.62
N TYR A 661 -13.38 35.15 -18.39
CA TYR A 661 -14.25 34.67 -17.33
C TYR A 661 -15.53 34.06 -17.94
N HIS A 662 -15.76 32.78 -17.65
CA HIS A 662 -16.96 32.03 -18.06
C HIS A 662 -17.82 31.77 -16.82
N THR A 663 -18.89 32.55 -16.69
CA THR A 663 -19.91 32.44 -15.65
C THR A 663 -21.16 31.70 -16.13
N SER A 664 -21.28 31.46 -17.43
CA SER A 664 -22.35 30.69 -18.07
C SER A 664 -21.90 29.25 -18.41
N THR A 665 -22.86 28.35 -18.62
CA THR A 665 -22.59 26.96 -19.06
C THR A 665 -22.22 26.86 -20.55
N SER A 666 -22.10 27.99 -21.24
CA SER A 666 -21.75 28.05 -22.66
C SER A 666 -20.24 27.97 -22.84
N THR A 667 -19.77 27.11 -23.74
CA THR A 667 -18.34 26.95 -24.06
C THR A 667 -17.88 27.81 -25.23
N ALA A 668 -18.78 28.60 -25.85
CA ALA A 668 -18.50 29.26 -27.12
C ALA A 668 -17.84 30.64 -27.01
N SER A 669 -18.03 31.37 -25.90
CA SER A 669 -17.45 32.71 -25.68
C SER A 669 -17.37 33.03 -24.19
N ALA A 670 -16.40 33.85 -23.78
CA ALA A 670 -16.32 34.35 -22.41
C ALA A 670 -17.42 35.38 -22.15
N ASP A 671 -18.00 35.40 -20.95
CA ASP A 671 -19.02 36.38 -20.57
C ASP A 671 -18.40 37.75 -20.25
N SER A 672 -17.15 37.74 -19.76
CA SER A 672 -16.33 38.94 -19.61
C SER A 672 -14.85 38.65 -19.78
N SER A 673 -14.07 39.67 -20.11
CA SER A 673 -12.61 39.56 -20.20
C SER A 673 -11.88 40.84 -19.81
N ILE A 674 -10.61 40.69 -19.40
CA ILE A 674 -9.66 41.78 -19.19
C ILE A 674 -8.47 41.53 -20.11
N VAL A 675 -8.28 42.42 -21.09
CA VAL A 675 -7.20 42.35 -22.08
C VAL A 675 -6.11 43.35 -21.71
N HIS A 676 -4.86 42.90 -21.69
CA HIS A 676 -3.67 43.72 -21.57
C HIS A 676 -2.96 43.75 -22.92
N SER A 677 -2.58 44.92 -23.43
CA SER A 677 -1.85 45.01 -24.70
C SER A 677 -0.76 46.09 -24.68
N GLY A 678 0.35 45.82 -25.36
CA GLY A 678 1.49 46.72 -25.50
C GLY A 678 2.36 46.88 -24.24
N GLY A 679 3.35 47.77 -24.35
CA GLY A 679 4.37 48.06 -23.35
C GLY A 679 5.77 47.98 -23.95
N ASP A 680 6.52 49.09 -23.91
CA ASP A 680 7.92 49.13 -24.35
C ASP A 680 8.86 48.96 -23.15
N THR A 681 9.90 48.14 -23.33
CA THR A 681 11.05 48.01 -22.42
C THR A 681 11.83 49.30 -22.17
N ALA A 682 11.62 50.37 -22.95
CA ALA A 682 12.43 51.59 -22.92
C ALA A 682 12.05 52.65 -21.85
N GLY A 683 11.42 52.27 -20.73
CA GLY A 683 11.25 53.15 -19.56
C GLY A 683 10.50 54.47 -19.82
N ASN A 684 9.74 54.56 -20.91
CA ASN A 684 9.02 55.78 -21.28
C ASN A 684 7.69 55.85 -20.50
N ALA A 685 7.61 56.74 -19.52
CA ALA A 685 6.44 56.93 -18.65
C ALA A 685 5.13 57.28 -19.40
N ASN A 686 5.23 57.64 -20.68
CA ASN A 686 4.11 57.98 -21.55
C ASN A 686 3.67 56.85 -22.49
N ASN A 687 4.30 55.68 -22.43
CA ASN A 687 4.05 54.54 -23.32
C ASN A 687 3.69 53.24 -22.55
N GLY A 688 2.84 53.38 -21.52
CA GLY A 688 2.32 52.24 -20.76
C GLY A 688 1.35 51.41 -21.59
N GLY A 689 1.34 50.10 -21.40
CA GLY A 689 0.36 49.21 -22.04
C GLY A 689 -1.09 49.61 -21.75
N ALA A 690 -2.01 49.19 -22.60
CA ALA A 690 -3.44 49.40 -22.46
C ALA A 690 -4.10 48.26 -21.69
N ILE A 691 -5.20 48.57 -20.98
CA ILE A 691 -6.11 47.60 -20.39
C ILE A 691 -7.50 47.83 -20.99
N ALA A 692 -8.08 46.80 -21.61
CA ALA A 692 -9.48 46.79 -22.04
C ALA A 692 -10.29 45.86 -21.13
N ILE A 693 -11.39 46.37 -20.58
CA ILE A 693 -12.35 45.59 -19.78
C ILE A 693 -13.57 45.34 -20.66
N ASN A 694 -13.73 44.11 -21.13
CA ASN A 694 -14.83 43.69 -21.97
C ASN A 694 -15.90 43.04 -21.10
N ALA A 695 -16.91 43.82 -20.72
CA ALA A 695 -18.06 43.35 -19.96
C ALA A 695 -19.31 44.13 -20.37
N ALA A 696 -20.48 43.51 -20.26
CA ALA A 696 -21.75 44.21 -20.49
C ALA A 696 -22.02 45.32 -19.45
N THR A 697 -21.52 45.18 -18.23
CA THR A 697 -21.65 46.18 -17.17
C THR A 697 -20.43 46.11 -16.25
N THR A 698 -19.89 47.27 -15.90
CA THR A 698 -18.76 47.42 -14.96
C THR A 698 -19.19 48.29 -13.78
N THR A 699 -19.11 47.75 -12.56
CA THR A 699 -19.53 48.44 -11.33
C THR A 699 -18.37 48.64 -10.36
N PHE A 700 -18.29 49.82 -9.73
CA PHE A 700 -17.25 50.18 -8.78
C PHE A 700 -17.87 50.50 -7.42
N SER A 701 -17.27 50.03 -6.32
CA SER A 701 -17.71 50.32 -4.95
C SER A 701 -17.13 51.62 -4.38
N GLY A 702 -16.14 52.21 -5.05
CA GLY A 702 -15.42 53.41 -4.62
C GLY A 702 -15.24 54.43 -5.76
N ALA A 703 -14.52 55.50 -5.46
CA ALA A 703 -14.21 56.54 -6.44
C ALA A 703 -13.28 56.02 -7.56
N ILE A 704 -13.52 56.49 -8.79
CA ILE A 704 -12.64 56.27 -9.93
C ILE A 704 -11.78 57.52 -10.08
N SER A 705 -10.49 57.41 -9.75
CA SER A 705 -9.56 58.56 -9.70
C SER A 705 -8.26 58.26 -10.44
N PRO A 706 -7.63 59.25 -11.11
CA PRO A 706 -6.28 59.09 -11.63
C PRO A 706 -5.25 59.05 -10.49
N THR A 707 -4.13 58.37 -10.70
CA THR A 707 -3.04 58.29 -9.72
C THR A 707 -2.18 59.55 -9.67
N THR A 708 -2.08 60.29 -10.78
CA THR A 708 -1.38 61.58 -10.88
C THR A 708 -2.40 62.68 -11.16
N ASP A 709 -2.42 63.70 -10.31
CA ASP A 709 -3.30 64.86 -10.44
C ASP A 709 -3.10 65.58 -11.78
N ASN A 710 -4.21 65.94 -12.44
CA ASN A 710 -4.25 66.68 -13.72
C ASN A 710 -3.41 66.11 -14.88
N ALA A 711 -3.13 64.79 -14.90
CA ALA A 711 -2.26 64.17 -15.92
C ALA A 711 -2.96 63.23 -16.92
N ARG A 712 -4.22 62.84 -16.66
CA ARG A 712 -4.95 61.84 -17.46
C ARG A 712 -6.35 62.35 -17.83
N ASN A 713 -6.76 62.11 -19.08
CA ASN A 713 -8.10 62.43 -19.59
C ASN A 713 -9.09 61.29 -19.29
N ASN A 714 -10.38 61.62 -19.17
CA ASN A 714 -11.46 60.62 -19.17
C ASN A 714 -12.11 60.55 -20.56
N GLY A 715 -11.68 59.56 -21.36
CA GLY A 715 -12.00 59.47 -22.78
C GLY A 715 -10.96 60.16 -23.67
N THR A 716 -11.12 60.01 -24.99
CA THR A 716 -10.27 60.62 -26.02
C THR A 716 -11.11 61.21 -27.15
N ALA A 717 -10.54 62.04 -28.02
CA ALA A 717 -11.27 62.62 -29.16
C ALA A 717 -11.89 61.55 -30.08
N ALA A 718 -11.21 60.41 -30.23
CA ALA A 718 -11.67 59.29 -31.05
C ALA A 718 -12.61 58.32 -30.31
N LEU A 719 -12.55 58.26 -28.97
CA LEU A 719 -13.34 57.38 -28.11
C LEU A 719 -14.03 58.21 -27.04
N ARG A 720 -15.10 58.90 -27.47
CA ARG A 720 -15.88 59.82 -26.64
C ARG A 720 -16.97 59.08 -25.89
N TRP A 721 -17.19 59.48 -24.64
CA TRP A 721 -18.38 59.07 -23.91
C TRP A 721 -19.62 59.64 -24.60
N LYS A 722 -20.66 58.81 -24.73
CA LYS A 722 -21.94 59.23 -25.30
C LYS A 722 -22.62 60.27 -24.40
N GLU A 723 -22.64 60.03 -23.09
CA GLU A 723 -23.28 60.88 -22.08
C GLU A 723 -22.76 60.54 -20.67
N PHE A 724 -22.89 61.49 -19.73
CA PHE A 724 -22.57 61.32 -18.32
C PHE A 724 -23.81 61.56 -17.46
N PHE A 725 -24.26 60.53 -16.73
CA PHE A 725 -25.32 60.65 -15.73
C PHE A 725 -24.72 60.93 -14.35
N ALA A 726 -24.87 62.15 -13.85
CA ALA A 726 -24.34 62.58 -12.55
C ALA A 726 -25.42 63.27 -11.70
N GLY A 727 -25.36 63.08 -10.38
CA GLY A 727 -26.28 63.75 -9.45
C GLY A 727 -26.02 65.26 -9.29
N THR A 728 -24.78 65.70 -9.50
CA THR A 728 -24.35 67.11 -9.47
C THR A 728 -23.44 67.42 -10.65
N GLY A 729 -23.31 68.70 -11.03
CA GLY A 729 -22.40 69.13 -12.10
C GLY A 729 -20.92 68.88 -11.79
N ALA A 730 -20.09 68.85 -12.84
CA ALA A 730 -18.64 68.64 -12.71
C ALA A 730 -17.96 69.81 -11.97
N ILE A 731 -17.18 69.48 -10.94
CA ILE A 731 -16.38 70.47 -10.20
C ILE A 731 -15.13 70.80 -11.02
N ASN A 732 -14.99 72.06 -11.43
CA ASN A 732 -13.80 72.57 -12.12
C ASN A 732 -13.04 73.52 -11.19
N THR A 733 -11.79 73.19 -10.87
CA THR A 733 -10.96 74.02 -9.97
C THR A 733 -10.71 75.40 -10.59
N SER A 734 -11.16 76.45 -9.90
CA SER A 734 -10.94 77.85 -10.30
C SER A 734 -10.30 78.68 -9.18
N ASP A 735 -9.24 78.14 -8.60
CA ASP A 735 -8.48 78.77 -7.50
C ASP A 735 -7.61 79.92 -8.03
N ALA A 736 -7.72 81.11 -7.42
CA ALA A 736 -6.96 82.29 -7.81
C ALA A 736 -5.43 82.10 -7.67
N ARG A 737 -4.98 81.18 -6.81
CA ARG A 737 -3.55 80.87 -6.60
C ARG A 737 -2.92 80.12 -7.78
N LEU A 738 -3.75 79.52 -8.64
CA LEU A 738 -3.33 78.71 -9.78
C LEU A 738 -3.50 79.42 -11.13
N LYS A 739 -3.93 80.69 -11.13
CA LYS A 739 -4.25 81.46 -12.34
C LYS A 739 -3.49 82.78 -12.35
N SER A 740 -3.23 83.31 -13.54
CA SER A 740 -2.81 84.70 -13.68
C SER A 740 -3.94 85.65 -13.28
N ALA A 741 -3.62 86.93 -13.06
CA ALA A 741 -4.61 87.96 -12.84
C ALA A 741 -5.62 87.99 -14.01
N VAL A 742 -6.91 87.92 -13.70
CA VAL A 742 -7.98 87.98 -14.69
C VAL A 742 -8.06 89.41 -15.24
N ARG A 743 -7.84 89.55 -16.55
CA ARG A 743 -7.99 90.83 -17.26
C ARG A 743 -9.40 90.99 -17.82
N SER A 744 -9.82 92.24 -18.04
CA SER A 744 -11.01 92.53 -18.83
C SER A 744 -10.83 92.10 -20.30
N LEU A 745 -11.96 91.79 -20.94
CA LEU A 745 -12.01 91.55 -22.38
C LEU A 745 -11.86 92.88 -23.14
N ASN A 746 -11.14 92.85 -24.27
CA ASN A 746 -10.95 94.00 -25.14
C ASN A 746 -12.16 94.21 -26.08
N ALA A 747 -12.17 95.32 -26.82
CA ALA A 747 -13.29 95.67 -27.69
C ALA A 747 -13.57 94.61 -28.78
N ASN A 748 -12.54 94.01 -29.38
CA ASN A 748 -12.70 92.98 -30.40
C ASN A 748 -13.25 91.67 -29.79
N GLU A 749 -12.79 91.31 -28.59
CA GLU A 749 -13.32 90.17 -27.83
C GLU A 749 -14.80 90.34 -27.49
N ILE A 750 -15.19 91.52 -27.02
CA ILE A 750 -16.61 91.83 -26.74
C ILE A 750 -17.45 91.81 -28.02
N ALA A 751 -16.97 92.39 -29.11
CA ALA A 751 -17.67 92.38 -30.39
C ALA A 751 -17.87 90.94 -30.93
N ALA A 752 -16.83 90.12 -30.86
CA ALA A 752 -16.91 88.71 -31.24
C ALA A 752 -17.90 87.94 -30.33
N ALA A 753 -17.85 88.16 -29.02
CA ALA A 753 -18.79 87.53 -28.08
C ALA A 753 -20.26 87.87 -28.41
N GLN A 754 -20.55 89.11 -28.77
CA GLN A 754 -21.89 89.54 -29.18
C GLN A 754 -22.32 88.90 -30.50
N ALA A 755 -21.41 88.80 -31.47
CA ALA A 755 -21.69 88.12 -32.74
C ALA A 755 -21.97 86.63 -32.55
N LEU A 756 -21.22 85.96 -31.65
CA LEU A 756 -21.47 84.54 -31.32
C LEU A 756 -22.85 84.31 -30.72
N VAL A 757 -23.34 85.20 -29.84
CA VAL A 757 -24.68 85.10 -29.25
C VAL A 757 -25.77 85.04 -30.32
N ALA A 758 -25.59 85.76 -31.43
CA ALA A 758 -26.56 85.79 -32.52
C ALA A 758 -26.64 84.48 -33.33
N GLU A 759 -25.65 83.60 -33.22
CA GLU A 759 -25.58 82.33 -33.95
C GLU A 759 -26.17 81.13 -33.18
N ILE A 760 -26.64 81.34 -31.95
CA ILE A 760 -27.26 80.25 -31.17
C ILE A 760 -28.56 79.83 -31.86
N GLY A 761 -28.61 78.57 -32.31
CA GLY A 761 -29.74 77.98 -33.01
C GLY A 761 -30.00 76.54 -32.60
N ALA A 762 -30.92 75.88 -33.31
CA ALA A 762 -31.18 74.45 -33.12
C ALA A 762 -30.54 73.63 -34.24
N TYR A 763 -29.98 72.47 -33.91
CA TYR A 763 -29.44 71.50 -34.85
C TYR A 763 -29.80 70.07 -34.45
N GLN A 764 -29.64 69.14 -35.38
CA GLN A 764 -29.78 67.69 -35.11
C GLN A 764 -28.49 67.01 -35.56
N PHE A 765 -28.06 65.98 -34.85
CA PHE A 765 -26.94 65.17 -35.32
C PHE A 765 -27.33 64.36 -36.54
N LEU A 766 -26.55 64.45 -37.63
CA LEU A 766 -26.82 63.74 -38.88
C LEU A 766 -27.00 62.23 -38.68
N ALA A 767 -26.17 61.62 -37.82
CA ALA A 767 -26.30 60.20 -37.49
C ALA A 767 -27.66 59.83 -36.87
N MET A 768 -28.22 60.72 -36.03
CA MET A 768 -29.54 60.51 -35.40
C MET A 768 -30.68 60.73 -36.38
N ILE A 769 -30.53 61.65 -37.36
CA ILE A 769 -31.49 61.79 -38.46
C ILE A 769 -31.53 60.50 -39.29
N THR A 770 -30.36 59.93 -39.60
CA THR A 770 -30.27 58.66 -40.33
C THR A 770 -30.90 57.50 -39.55
N GLU A 771 -30.65 57.41 -38.23
CA GLU A 771 -31.16 56.32 -37.39
C GLU A 771 -32.68 56.42 -37.11
N LYS A 772 -33.19 57.63 -36.87
CA LYS A 772 -34.53 57.86 -36.30
C LYS A 772 -35.48 58.65 -37.21
N GLY A 773 -34.99 59.11 -38.37
CA GLY A 773 -35.69 60.08 -39.22
C GLY A 773 -35.63 61.50 -38.65
N THR A 774 -35.90 62.49 -39.51
CA THR A 774 -35.87 63.92 -39.13
C THR A 774 -36.80 64.24 -37.97
N ASP A 775 -37.99 63.62 -37.91
CA ASP A 775 -38.97 63.85 -36.85
C ASP A 775 -38.64 63.08 -35.54
N GLY A 776 -37.85 62.00 -35.63
CA GLY A 776 -37.46 61.18 -34.47
C GLY A 776 -36.13 61.61 -33.83
N ALA A 777 -35.27 62.32 -34.57
CA ALA A 777 -34.04 62.89 -34.05
C ALA A 777 -34.34 64.12 -33.18
N ARG A 778 -33.69 64.23 -32.02
CA ARG A 778 -33.91 65.35 -31.09
C ARG A 778 -33.24 66.63 -31.58
N LEU A 779 -33.88 67.77 -31.33
CA LEU A 779 -33.27 69.10 -31.51
C LEU A 779 -32.32 69.40 -30.34
N HIS A 780 -31.09 69.76 -30.68
CA HIS A 780 -30.07 70.26 -29.77
C HIS A 780 -29.90 71.75 -29.99
N VAL A 781 -29.60 72.53 -28.94
CA VAL A 781 -29.43 73.98 -29.04
C VAL A 781 -27.95 74.32 -28.89
N GLY A 782 -27.42 75.13 -29.82
CA GLY A 782 -26.02 75.54 -29.84
C GLY A 782 -25.63 76.14 -31.19
N MET A 783 -24.34 76.07 -31.52
CA MET A 783 -23.78 76.49 -32.81
C MET A 783 -22.69 75.52 -33.25
N THR A 784 -22.11 75.71 -34.43
CA THR A 784 -20.94 74.92 -34.89
C THR A 784 -19.63 75.63 -34.53
N VAL A 785 -18.59 74.85 -34.28
CA VAL A 785 -17.25 75.39 -33.92
C VAL A 785 -16.66 76.17 -35.09
N GLN A 786 -16.86 75.71 -36.31
CA GLN A 786 -16.38 76.37 -37.52
C GLN A 786 -16.99 77.77 -37.66
N ARG A 787 -18.29 77.93 -37.37
CA ARG A 787 -18.93 79.24 -37.41
C ARG A 787 -18.34 80.19 -36.36
N ALA A 788 -18.05 79.68 -35.16
CA ALA A 788 -17.39 80.47 -34.13
C ALA A 788 -15.96 80.88 -34.53
N ILE A 789 -15.21 79.99 -35.18
CA ILE A 789 -13.87 80.28 -35.74
C ILE A 789 -13.93 81.44 -36.74
N GLU A 790 -14.88 81.40 -37.68
CA GLU A 790 -15.07 82.47 -38.67
C GLU A 790 -15.32 83.83 -38.02
N ILE A 791 -16.20 83.87 -37.01
CA ILE A 791 -16.55 85.11 -36.29
C ILE A 791 -15.34 85.66 -35.55
N MET A 792 -14.64 84.81 -34.80
CA MET A 792 -13.45 85.22 -34.07
C MET A 792 -12.39 85.82 -35.01
N GLN A 793 -12.14 85.18 -36.17
CA GLN A 793 -11.21 85.67 -37.19
C GLN A 793 -11.67 86.98 -37.82
N ALA A 794 -12.98 87.14 -38.10
CA ALA A 794 -13.54 88.37 -38.65
C ALA A 794 -13.36 89.57 -37.71
N HIS A 795 -13.26 89.33 -36.40
CA HIS A 795 -12.95 90.35 -35.39
C HIS A 795 -11.44 90.47 -35.08
N GLY A 796 -10.58 89.85 -35.90
CA GLY A 796 -9.13 89.91 -35.75
C GLY A 796 -8.58 89.15 -34.54
N LEU A 797 -9.32 88.16 -34.06
CA LEU A 797 -8.90 87.28 -32.96
C LEU A 797 -8.40 85.95 -33.52
N ASP A 798 -7.36 85.41 -32.91
CA ASP A 798 -6.92 84.03 -33.17
C ASP A 798 -7.79 83.07 -32.34
N PRO A 799 -8.67 82.27 -32.97
CA PRO A 799 -9.62 81.42 -32.25
C PRO A 799 -8.92 80.34 -31.41
N MET A 800 -7.76 79.85 -31.87
CA MET A 800 -7.01 78.78 -31.20
C MET A 800 -6.26 79.24 -29.94
N ARG A 801 -6.24 80.56 -29.67
CA ARG A 801 -5.76 81.10 -28.40
C ARG A 801 -6.80 81.07 -27.29
N TYR A 802 -8.05 80.73 -27.61
CA TYR A 802 -9.14 80.63 -26.64
C TYR A 802 -9.53 79.18 -26.42
N SER A 803 -9.48 78.75 -25.17
CA SER A 803 -9.59 77.32 -24.83
C SER A 803 -10.97 76.72 -25.10
N PHE A 804 -12.00 77.57 -25.27
CA PHE A 804 -13.33 77.11 -25.63
C PHE A 804 -13.44 76.56 -27.05
N ILE A 805 -12.48 76.82 -27.95
CA ILE A 805 -12.37 76.17 -29.27
C ILE A 805 -11.27 75.12 -29.21
N CYS A 806 -11.63 73.86 -29.47
CA CYS A 806 -10.71 72.73 -29.48
C CYS A 806 -10.68 72.08 -30.87
N TYR A 807 -9.51 71.63 -31.29
CA TYR A 807 -9.30 70.81 -32.48
C TYR A 807 -8.41 69.63 -32.11
N ASP A 808 -8.88 68.42 -32.40
CA ASP A 808 -8.18 67.18 -32.12
C ASP A 808 -8.14 66.32 -33.38
N LYS A 809 -6.98 65.69 -33.64
CA LYS A 809 -6.78 64.74 -34.74
C LYS A 809 -6.17 63.45 -34.22
N TRP A 810 -6.48 62.33 -34.86
CA TRP A 810 -5.92 61.03 -34.53
C TRP A 810 -5.59 60.23 -35.79
N ASP A 811 -4.58 59.38 -35.68
CA ASP A 811 -4.16 58.47 -36.73
C ASP A 811 -5.02 57.20 -36.77
N ALA A 812 -4.96 56.51 -37.91
CA ALA A 812 -5.54 55.19 -38.07
C ALA A 812 -4.80 54.17 -37.20
N ILE A 813 -5.54 53.21 -36.65
CA ILE A 813 -4.97 52.08 -35.93
C ILE A 813 -5.55 50.78 -36.49
N ASP A 814 -4.68 49.78 -36.65
CA ASP A 814 -5.10 48.44 -37.04
C ASP A 814 -5.85 47.74 -35.89
N ALA A 815 -6.61 46.70 -36.22
CA ALA A 815 -7.24 45.86 -35.22
C ALA A 815 -6.17 45.11 -34.40
N VAL A 816 -6.32 45.13 -33.08
CA VAL A 816 -5.49 44.31 -32.19
C VAL A 816 -6.18 42.97 -32.02
N LEU A 817 -5.49 41.89 -32.41
CA LEU A 817 -5.95 40.53 -32.23
C LEU A 817 -5.50 39.98 -30.86
N ASP A 818 -6.30 39.09 -30.27
CA ASP A 818 -5.89 38.29 -29.13
C ASP A 818 -5.06 37.06 -29.57
N GLU A 819 -4.61 36.27 -28.59
CA GLU A 819 -3.77 35.08 -28.78
C GLU A 819 -4.45 33.98 -29.63
N ASP A 820 -5.78 34.01 -29.73
CA ASP A 820 -6.59 33.05 -30.49
C ASP A 820 -6.99 33.61 -31.87
N GLY A 821 -6.50 34.81 -32.23
CA GLY A 821 -6.78 35.48 -33.49
C GLY A 821 -8.13 36.20 -33.55
N ALA A 822 -8.85 36.33 -32.43
CA ALA A 822 -10.08 37.11 -32.36
C ALA A 822 -9.79 38.61 -32.18
N VAL A 823 -10.67 39.48 -32.68
CA VAL A 823 -10.50 40.93 -32.57
C VAL A 823 -10.72 41.39 -31.12
N ALA A 824 -9.66 41.79 -30.45
CA ALA A 824 -9.68 42.31 -29.08
C ALA A 824 -9.91 43.82 -29.03
N VAL A 825 -9.30 44.57 -29.97
CA VAL A 825 -9.56 46.00 -30.18
C VAL A 825 -9.85 46.20 -31.66
N PRO A 826 -10.99 46.79 -32.04
CA PRO A 826 -11.35 46.98 -33.45
C PRO A 826 -10.43 48.01 -34.13
N ALA A 827 -10.21 47.83 -35.44
CA ALA A 827 -9.52 48.82 -36.26
C ALA A 827 -10.31 50.13 -36.28
N ARG A 828 -9.59 51.25 -36.43
CA ARG A 828 -10.18 52.58 -36.52
C ARG A 828 -9.44 53.42 -37.55
N GLU A 829 -10.19 54.10 -38.40
CA GLU A 829 -9.65 55.05 -39.39
C GLU A 829 -9.12 56.35 -38.74
N ALA A 830 -8.21 57.02 -39.46
CA ALA A 830 -7.74 58.34 -39.10
C ALA A 830 -8.91 59.36 -39.18
N GLY A 831 -8.87 60.39 -38.34
CA GLY A 831 -9.90 61.41 -38.33
C GLY A 831 -9.55 62.62 -37.50
N ASP A 832 -10.39 63.64 -37.59
CA ASP A 832 -10.32 64.83 -36.76
C ASP A 832 -11.72 65.31 -36.37
N LEU A 833 -11.78 66.20 -35.39
CA LEU A 833 -13.00 66.92 -35.06
C LEU A 833 -12.70 68.26 -34.39
N TYR A 834 -13.68 69.14 -34.43
CA TYR A 834 -13.72 70.36 -33.64
C TYR A 834 -14.72 70.21 -32.50
N SER A 835 -14.38 70.72 -31.32
CA SER A 835 -15.22 70.67 -30.12
C SER A 835 -15.26 72.02 -29.40
N PHE A 836 -16.34 72.26 -28.67
CA PHE A 836 -16.43 73.37 -27.72
C PHE A 836 -16.12 72.92 -26.28
N ARG A 837 -15.59 73.84 -25.47
CA ARG A 837 -15.77 73.80 -24.01
C ARG A 837 -16.91 74.73 -23.64
N ASP A 838 -18.12 74.17 -23.58
CA ASP A 838 -19.37 74.95 -23.53
C ASP A 838 -19.42 75.96 -22.38
N ASN A 839 -18.92 75.62 -21.19
CA ASN A 839 -18.92 76.55 -20.05
C ASN A 839 -18.10 77.82 -20.33
N GLU A 840 -16.94 77.71 -20.97
CA GLU A 840 -16.10 78.87 -21.29
C GLU A 840 -16.68 79.69 -22.44
N LEU A 841 -17.28 79.04 -23.44
CA LEU A 841 -18.01 79.72 -24.52
C LEU A 841 -19.18 80.53 -23.94
N LEU A 842 -19.94 79.94 -23.02
CA LEU A 842 -21.05 80.61 -22.34
C LEU A 842 -20.57 81.83 -21.54
N PHE A 843 -19.47 81.72 -20.79
CA PHE A 843 -18.92 82.88 -20.07
C PHE A 843 -18.46 83.99 -21.01
N PHE A 844 -17.86 83.65 -22.14
CA PHE A 844 -17.45 84.62 -23.15
C PHE A 844 -18.66 85.35 -23.75
N MET A 845 -19.69 84.60 -24.15
CA MET A 845 -20.95 85.15 -24.66
C MET A 845 -21.70 86.00 -23.63
N LEU A 846 -21.74 85.57 -22.37
CA LEU A 846 -22.32 86.33 -21.26
C LEU A 846 -21.62 87.67 -21.06
N ALA A 847 -20.30 87.73 -21.21
CA ALA A 847 -19.58 89.00 -21.15
C ALA A 847 -19.98 89.94 -22.31
N GLY A 848 -20.20 89.40 -23.51
CA GLY A 848 -20.74 90.15 -24.64
C GLY A 848 -22.14 90.71 -24.39
N MET A 849 -23.03 89.88 -23.81
CA MET A 849 -24.39 90.29 -23.41
C MET A 849 -24.36 91.37 -22.33
N LEU A 850 -23.52 91.22 -21.30
CA LEU A 850 -23.36 92.20 -20.23
C LEU A 850 -22.87 93.54 -20.79
N ALA A 851 -21.88 93.54 -21.68
CA ALA A 851 -21.40 94.76 -22.32
C ALA A 851 -22.48 95.44 -23.16
N ALA A 852 -23.31 94.68 -23.87
CA ALA A 852 -24.45 95.22 -24.62
C ALA A 852 -25.50 95.85 -23.69
N GLN A 853 -25.79 95.20 -22.55
CA GLN A 853 -26.72 95.72 -21.54
C GLN A 853 -26.21 97.00 -20.89
N LEU A 854 -24.92 97.06 -20.54
CA LEU A 854 -24.30 98.26 -19.98
C LEU A 854 -24.31 99.43 -20.99
N ALA A 855 -23.95 99.17 -22.25
CA ALA A 855 -24.02 100.18 -23.30
C ALA A 855 -25.46 100.69 -23.54
N LEU A 856 -26.46 99.81 -23.41
CA LEU A 856 -27.87 100.21 -23.47
C LEU A 856 -28.25 101.07 -22.26
N ALA A 857 -27.85 100.69 -21.05
CA ALA A 857 -28.11 101.46 -19.84
C ALA A 857 -27.48 102.87 -19.90
N ASP A 858 -26.26 102.98 -20.42
CA ASP A 858 -25.59 104.27 -20.64
C ASP A 858 -26.34 105.13 -21.66
N ARG A 859 -26.81 104.53 -22.76
CA ARG A 859 -27.63 105.23 -23.77
C ARG A 859 -28.97 105.69 -23.22
N VAL A 860 -29.64 104.87 -22.40
CA VAL A 860 -30.89 105.22 -21.74
C VAL A 860 -30.66 106.37 -20.77
N THR A 861 -29.63 106.28 -19.92
CA THR A 861 -29.24 107.35 -18.98
C THR A 861 -28.95 108.66 -19.74
N ALA A 862 -28.25 108.59 -20.88
CA ALA A 862 -27.97 109.75 -21.72
C ALA A 862 -29.22 110.33 -22.40
N LEU A 863 -30.22 109.50 -22.74
CA LEU A 863 -31.51 109.94 -23.27
C LEU A 863 -32.37 110.58 -22.17
N GLU A 864 -32.42 109.97 -20.98
CA GLU A 864 -33.12 110.52 -19.81
C GLU A 864 -32.52 111.86 -19.38
N SER A 865 -31.19 111.98 -19.39
CA SER A 865 -30.48 113.24 -19.10
C SER A 865 -30.69 114.34 -20.16
N LYS A 866 -31.16 113.98 -21.37
CA LYS A 866 -31.55 114.95 -22.41
C LYS A 866 -33.05 115.29 -22.37
N ALA A 867 -33.85 114.48 -21.67
CA ALA A 867 -35.29 114.66 -21.53
C ALA A 867 -35.67 115.44 -20.25
N ALA A 868 -34.79 115.43 -19.23
CA ALA A 868 -34.76 116.41 -18.14
C ALA A 868 -34.12 117.72 -18.60
#